data_AF-A0AAE0QT13-F1
#
_entry.id   AF-A0AAE0QT13-F1
#
_cell.length_a   1.000
_cell.length_b   1.000
_cell.length_c   1.000
_cell.angle_alpha   90.00
_cell.angle_beta   90.00
_cell.angle_gamma   90.00
#
_symmetry.space_group_name_H-M   'P 1'
#
loop_
_entity.id
_entity.type
_entity.pdbx_description
1 polymer ?
#
loop_
_entity_poly.entity_id
_entity_poly.type
_entity_poly.pdbx_seq_one_letter_code
_entity_poly.pdbx_strand_id
1 'polypeptide(L)'
;MSDNDSEVERIMMGRPPSSYGSMCSDDPEDDHDYEEVQDAAPQPVVKVNLPTRIKLQRPDSPETGVTSITQDRRTSVHNEGVYITAQRRQPNPEEVNLEMEDDESSVHPSEPQDSERMNIQMESNHPEPTPTAHSTDELSLPYIFMAMLETLRNLNILELQFFVRALCSQCDGQLNFQQLEQEGEIDVLGVVDRMMEKWDKAESLYITIRTLHDINKRTHAASLESACRRAWVQFGLRASHKRRYYSLYEGICRPGQQRYIRQVYVESPIVLDTQRNEERSIRTSDLFCPLEGGGHARVVVTTGVPAIGLSVAMQMFLMDWTEEQACQDFQFVFALPGRDLHLVRNSDQTFLEFLAAFYPETKQAEFLARQDCPMLFVIDALELCRHPLNFQNNPSITEITTPAPVDALLTSLIKGDLLPHASIWITAHRSTCQRIPKNCISRFTELKGFGNAQKDEYFTKRSRNPALGRSILDQVRGCPCLYDACYFPLFSWIVSVVYEQYLPNQRFAQEIPTLTTFYAQYVIVLTNRKIERYVGTGIEASRWTDADKDFLMKMGELALRMLREKKNIFYEDSVSRLALDIQDVTHRGGISFETDESTRGNRRSFMFVHHSIQKFMAAVYVYVRFRMTGENVFEPRGRTRTERPVNELYKPIIDTVLASQDAHMDLFLRFLLGLVAEATEMQLRGRLLPQHHPKPQGVGDVLKHARKRIKENANAERCRNLELCLPELEEKRNKSIFSGSEKKHCLYWSCLIPDACTYHPGVPVFHDALKGWSCCKRRTTDFSDFLSIAGCTKGHHNKEKPPEPVKPEVKSSGGKKELEDQKPRFDEYVIQASKPVEFIQRPSADEPLVGLQQKVSPSLKQALENLRLAETKQISENENVGNEVKFGTACKNGGCTKTFSGPASDEDMCLFHPGVPIFHEGMKYWSCCRRKTSDFNTFLSQEGCSTGAHAWKKADGKKLVPCRFDWHQTASHVTISIYAKHSIPELCSIQANSTMLCIRVIFEGEKKFEQNISLWGVIDVSKSVMNMMAAKIEIIMKKAEPMSWARLDLLPPAPTATDGKKEKGECVEERD
;
A
#
# COMPACT_ATOMS: atom_id res chain seq x y z
N MET A 1 -16.30 67.26 -39.80
CA MET A 1 -17.64 66.77 -40.18
C MET A 1 -17.58 65.25 -40.14
N SER A 2 -18.23 64.50 -39.25
CA SER A 2 -19.11 64.77 -38.10
C SER A 2 -20.04 63.55 -38.02
N ASP A 3 -20.42 62.98 -36.88
CA ASP A 3 -20.00 63.15 -35.48
C ASP A 3 -20.37 61.86 -34.71
N ASN A 4 -20.11 61.85 -33.40
CA ASN A 4 -20.89 61.30 -32.28
C ASN A 4 -22.39 60.92 -32.57
N ASP A 5 -23.08 60.08 -31.79
CA ASP A 5 -22.76 59.40 -30.52
C ASP A 5 -23.65 58.15 -30.28
N SER A 6 -23.41 57.46 -29.15
CA SER A 6 -24.32 56.60 -28.37
C SER A 6 -25.70 56.15 -28.94
N GLU A 7 -25.97 54.83 -28.88
CA GLU A 7 -27.17 54.35 -28.16
C GLU A 7 -26.85 53.02 -27.43
N VAL A 8 -26.69 53.12 -26.11
CA VAL A 8 -26.83 51.99 -25.18
C VAL A 8 -28.30 51.95 -24.76
N GLU A 9 -28.80 50.76 -24.44
CA GLU A 9 -30.22 50.42 -24.17
C GLU A 9 -31.07 50.13 -25.42
N ARG A 10 -32.03 49.20 -25.25
CA ARG A 10 -32.93 48.61 -26.27
C ARG A 10 -32.15 47.77 -27.33
N ILE A 11 -32.45 46.50 -27.59
CA ILE A 11 -33.66 45.70 -27.33
C ILE A 11 -33.27 44.34 -26.71
N MET A 12 -33.67 44.08 -25.46
CA MET A 12 -33.56 42.76 -24.80
C MET A 12 -34.59 42.64 -23.66
N MET A 13 -35.88 42.61 -24.00
CA MET A 13 -36.94 42.14 -23.09
C MET A 13 -38.08 41.48 -23.88
N GLY A 14 -38.42 40.25 -23.49
CA GLY A 14 -39.39 39.37 -24.17
C GLY A 14 -39.87 38.26 -23.23
N ARG A 15 -40.46 38.67 -22.11
CA ARG A 15 -41.10 37.87 -21.03
C ARG A 15 -42.40 37.18 -21.51
N PRO A 16 -43.15 36.41 -20.69
CA PRO A 16 -42.97 35.92 -19.30
C PRO A 16 -43.16 34.37 -19.24
N PRO A 17 -43.65 33.73 -18.13
CA PRO A 17 -43.58 33.99 -16.69
C PRO A 17 -42.63 32.93 -16.05
N SER A 18 -42.67 32.46 -14.78
CA SER A 18 -43.33 32.80 -13.50
C SER A 18 -42.36 32.36 -12.36
N SER A 19 -42.51 32.66 -11.07
CA SER A 19 -43.40 33.57 -10.33
C SER A 19 -42.72 33.94 -8.99
N TYR A 20 -43.24 34.93 -8.26
CA TYR A 20 -42.82 35.25 -6.88
C TYR A 20 -43.98 35.94 -6.14
N GLY A 21 -44.12 35.72 -4.83
CA GLY A 21 -45.13 36.38 -4.00
C GLY A 21 -44.46 37.31 -2.98
N SER A 22 -44.80 38.60 -3.03
CA SER A 22 -44.31 39.62 -2.09
C SER A 22 -45.38 40.67 -1.88
N MET A 23 -45.50 41.19 -0.66
CA MET A 23 -46.20 42.43 -0.37
C MET A 23 -45.34 43.26 0.59
N CYS A 24 -45.28 44.56 0.36
CA CYS A 24 -44.75 45.55 1.27
C CYS A 24 -45.91 46.48 1.68
N SER A 25 -45.79 47.13 2.82
CA SER A 25 -46.43 48.40 3.11
C SER A 25 -45.64 49.09 4.22
N ASP A 26 -45.24 50.32 3.97
CA ASP A 26 -44.55 51.20 4.90
C ASP A 26 -45.53 51.85 5.89
N ASP A 27 -45.07 52.27 7.07
CA ASP A 27 -45.38 53.55 7.74
C ASP A 27 -44.59 53.68 9.07
N PRO A 28 -44.43 54.88 9.67
CA PRO A 28 -43.26 55.22 10.50
C PRO A 28 -43.56 55.64 11.96
N GLU A 29 -42.57 56.29 12.60
CA GLU A 29 -42.58 56.95 13.93
C GLU A 29 -42.56 55.95 15.12
N ASP A 30 -41.85 56.17 16.24
CA ASP A 30 -41.54 57.45 16.91
C ASP A 30 -40.19 57.46 17.70
N ASP A 31 -39.92 58.56 18.40
CA ASP A 31 -38.63 59.09 18.90
C ASP A 31 -37.79 58.36 20.00
N HIS A 32 -36.53 58.82 20.05
CA HIS A 32 -35.65 59.14 21.19
C HIS A 32 -36.33 59.43 22.55
N ASP A 33 -35.72 59.35 23.74
CA ASP A 33 -34.38 58.99 24.26
C ASP A 33 -34.55 58.59 25.75
N TYR A 34 -33.48 58.23 26.49
CA TYR A 34 -33.13 58.73 27.84
C TYR A 34 -32.05 57.85 28.52
N GLU A 35 -31.16 58.48 29.30
CA GLU A 35 -30.04 57.83 30.00
C GLU A 35 -30.27 57.59 31.50
N GLU A 36 -29.40 56.75 32.07
CA GLU A 36 -28.77 56.87 33.40
C GLU A 36 -29.35 56.14 34.65
N VAL A 37 -28.43 55.92 35.60
CA VAL A 37 -28.53 55.51 37.02
C VAL A 37 -28.93 54.06 37.36
N GLN A 38 -27.88 53.22 37.45
CA GLN A 38 -27.51 52.31 38.56
C GLN A 38 -28.54 51.94 39.67
N ASP A 39 -28.52 50.66 40.06
CA ASP A 39 -28.48 50.28 41.48
C ASP A 39 -27.63 48.99 41.69
N ALA A 40 -27.33 48.63 42.94
CA ALA A 40 -26.18 47.82 43.34
C ALA A 40 -26.40 46.30 43.51
N ALA A 41 -25.29 45.59 43.74
CA ALA A 41 -25.19 44.12 43.74
C ALA A 41 -25.45 43.44 45.10
N PRO A 42 -25.53 42.09 45.11
CA PRO A 42 -24.90 41.35 46.19
C PRO A 42 -24.00 40.18 45.74
N GLN A 43 -22.68 40.37 45.96
CA GLN A 43 -21.66 39.39 46.41
C GLN A 43 -21.35 38.08 45.61
N PRO A 44 -20.17 37.46 45.84
CA PRO A 44 -19.57 36.53 44.87
C PRO A 44 -19.72 35.04 45.21
N VAL A 45 -19.83 34.21 44.17
CA VAL A 45 -19.56 32.76 44.25
C VAL A 45 -18.17 32.48 43.69
N VAL A 46 -17.37 31.72 44.45
CA VAL A 46 -15.98 31.36 44.09
C VAL A 46 -15.96 30.53 42.81
N LYS A 47 -15.39 31.07 41.72
CA LYS A 47 -15.11 30.31 40.51
C LYS A 47 -13.85 29.48 40.70
N VAL A 48 -14.02 28.16 40.78
CA VAL A 48 -12.93 27.19 40.72
C VAL A 48 -12.23 27.30 39.36
N ASN A 49 -10.93 27.62 39.36
CA ASN A 49 -10.12 27.66 38.15
C ASN A 49 -9.84 26.25 37.62
N LEU A 50 -10.67 25.75 36.70
CA LEU A 50 -10.26 24.64 35.84
C LEU A 50 -9.27 25.15 34.78
N PRO A 51 -8.12 24.48 34.58
CA PRO A 51 -7.11 24.92 33.62
C PRO A 51 -7.64 24.91 32.18
N THR A 52 -7.34 25.99 31.45
CA THR A 52 -7.92 26.28 30.13
C THR A 52 -7.59 25.18 29.11
N ARG A 53 -8.62 24.63 28.45
CA ARG A 53 -8.46 23.68 27.34
C ARG A 53 -7.67 24.34 26.21
N ILE A 54 -6.55 23.74 25.82
CA ILE A 54 -5.96 23.98 24.51
C ILE A 54 -6.92 23.41 23.47
N LYS A 55 -7.55 24.27 22.66
CA LYS A 55 -8.12 23.83 21.39
C LYS A 55 -6.95 23.58 20.43
N LEU A 56 -6.65 22.32 20.14
CA LEU A 56 -6.03 22.02 18.85
C LEU A 56 -6.98 22.55 17.77
N GLN A 57 -6.48 23.37 16.85
CA GLN A 57 -7.14 23.52 15.57
C GLN A 57 -7.02 22.18 14.84
N ARG A 58 -8.13 21.43 14.79
CA ARG A 58 -8.26 20.26 13.94
C ARG A 58 -8.05 20.72 12.48
N PRO A 59 -7.32 19.98 11.63
CA PRO A 59 -7.70 19.92 10.22
C PRO A 59 -9.14 19.39 10.17
N ASP A 60 -10.05 20.08 9.48
CA ASP A 60 -11.49 19.84 9.61
C ASP A 60 -11.91 18.41 9.23
N SER A 61 -12.12 17.58 10.25
CA SER A 61 -12.77 16.28 10.19
C SER A 61 -14.07 16.33 10.99
N PRO A 62 -15.25 16.20 10.32
CA PRO A 62 -16.54 16.39 10.97
C PRO A 62 -17.07 15.10 11.61
N GLU A 63 -17.30 15.16 12.92
CA GLU A 63 -18.28 14.29 13.59
C GLU A 63 -19.67 14.93 13.47
N THR A 64 -20.71 14.09 13.30
CA THR A 64 -22.14 14.36 13.57
C THR A 64 -22.84 15.58 12.93
N GLY A 65 -23.74 15.31 11.97
CA GLY A 65 -25.17 15.52 12.24
C GLY A 65 -25.72 14.23 12.87
N VAL A 66 -26.74 14.24 13.74
CA VAL A 66 -28.06 14.89 13.59
C VAL A 66 -28.51 15.57 14.90
N THR A 67 -28.95 16.83 14.79
CA THR A 67 -29.72 17.69 15.74
C THR A 67 -29.21 17.83 17.20
N SER A 68 -29.35 18.99 17.87
CA SER A 68 -30.42 19.98 17.77
C SER A 68 -30.02 21.43 18.16
N ILE A 69 -30.92 22.37 17.85
CA ILE A 69 -31.01 23.79 18.29
C ILE A 69 -29.96 24.76 17.71
N THR A 70 -30.48 25.91 17.23
CA THR A 70 -29.74 27.01 16.62
C THR A 70 -29.77 28.26 17.49
N GLN A 71 -28.63 28.91 17.70
CA GLN A 71 -28.45 30.38 17.74
C GLN A 71 -26.98 30.71 18.06
N ASP A 72 -26.21 31.26 17.09
CA ASP A 72 -26.02 32.71 17.02
C ASP A 72 -25.21 33.15 15.77
N ARG A 73 -25.21 34.46 15.46
CA ARG A 73 -24.48 35.07 14.32
C ARG A 73 -23.25 35.87 14.78
N ARG A 74 -22.08 35.67 14.14
CA ARG A 74 -21.16 36.74 13.65
C ARG A 74 -19.93 36.20 12.92
N THR A 75 -19.31 37.06 12.09
CA THR A 75 -18.22 36.73 11.15
C THR A 75 -17.01 37.64 11.30
N SER A 76 -15.80 37.06 11.23
CA SER A 76 -14.51 37.66 10.84
C SER A 76 -13.50 36.49 10.73
N VAL A 77 -12.59 36.35 9.77
CA VAL A 77 -11.81 37.26 8.89
C VAL A 77 -10.57 37.86 9.59
N HIS A 78 -9.43 37.19 9.35
CA HIS A 78 -8.02 37.59 9.52
C HIS A 78 -7.52 38.26 10.80
N ASN A 79 -6.42 37.72 11.34
CA ASN A 79 -5.15 38.47 11.35
C ASN A 79 -3.94 37.53 11.38
N GLU A 80 -2.76 38.10 11.10
CA GLU A 80 -1.49 37.37 10.97
C GLU A 80 -0.76 37.20 12.32
N GLY A 81 0.34 36.44 12.32
CA GLY A 81 1.08 36.09 13.54
C GLY A 81 1.91 37.22 14.14
N VAL A 82 1.95 37.30 15.48
CA VAL A 82 2.78 38.23 16.26
C VAL A 82 3.52 37.45 17.34
N TYR A 83 4.84 37.69 17.46
CA TYR A 83 5.63 37.19 18.59
C TYR A 83 5.31 38.00 19.85
N ILE A 84 5.01 37.34 20.97
CA ILE A 84 5.02 37.98 22.29
C ILE A 84 6.29 37.55 23.03
N THR A 85 7.36 38.33 22.86
CA THR A 85 8.46 38.36 23.83
C THR A 85 7.96 38.98 25.12
N ALA A 86 7.75 38.17 26.15
CA ALA A 86 7.52 38.68 27.50
C ALA A 86 8.78 39.38 28.00
N GLN A 87 8.77 40.71 28.07
CA GLN A 87 9.90 41.49 28.56
C GLN A 87 10.15 41.20 30.05
N ARG A 88 11.43 41.03 30.42
CA ARG A 88 11.86 41.08 31.83
C ARG A 88 11.42 42.42 32.43
N ARG A 89 10.80 42.39 33.61
CA ARG A 89 11.00 43.48 34.58
C ARG A 89 12.37 43.29 35.22
N GLN A 90 13.19 44.34 35.22
CA GLN A 90 14.39 44.41 36.04
C GLN A 90 14.01 44.83 37.47
N PRO A 91 14.60 44.22 38.50
CA PRO A 91 14.99 44.93 39.72
C PRO A 91 16.28 45.73 39.44
N ASN A 92 16.44 46.87 40.11
CA ASN A 92 17.72 47.58 40.18
C ASN A 92 18.63 46.92 41.25
N PRO A 93 19.97 46.90 41.12
CA PRO A 93 20.85 46.12 42.00
C PRO A 93 21.55 46.93 43.12
N GLU A 94 22.34 46.19 43.91
CA GLU A 94 23.44 46.59 44.82
C GLU A 94 23.13 46.88 46.31
N GLU A 95 24.17 46.68 47.14
CA GLU A 95 24.24 46.67 48.62
C GLU A 95 23.51 45.46 49.32
N VAL A 96 24.09 44.65 50.24
CA VAL A 96 25.38 44.67 50.99
C VAL A 96 26.02 43.25 51.13
N ASN A 97 27.36 43.24 51.20
CA ASN A 97 28.37 42.23 51.61
C ASN A 97 28.10 41.09 52.64
N LEU A 98 28.76 39.91 52.40
CA LEU A 98 29.65 39.09 53.31
C LEU A 98 29.06 38.46 54.62
N GLU A 99 29.59 37.41 55.30
CA GLU A 99 30.80 36.53 55.20
C GLU A 99 30.69 35.24 56.10
N MET A 100 31.57 34.23 55.91
CA MET A 100 32.05 33.13 56.84
C MET A 100 31.04 32.08 57.39
N GLU A 101 31.31 30.76 57.57
CA GLU A 101 32.41 29.94 58.22
C GLU A 101 32.32 29.91 59.77
N ASP A 102 32.69 28.88 60.57
CA ASP A 102 33.20 27.47 60.42
C ASP A 102 32.04 26.40 60.37
N ASP A 103 32.13 25.05 60.31
CA ASP A 103 33.13 23.92 60.34
C ASP A 103 33.29 23.03 61.63
N GLU A 104 33.89 21.82 61.46
CA GLU A 104 34.07 20.60 62.32
C GLU A 104 32.81 19.69 62.56
N SER A 105 32.77 18.38 62.23
CA SER A 105 33.52 17.13 62.61
C SER A 105 32.99 16.43 63.90
N SER A 106 32.94 15.08 64.07
CA SER A 106 33.23 13.92 63.20
C SER A 106 32.74 12.53 63.78
N VAL A 107 32.63 11.51 62.90
CA VAL A 107 32.77 10.03 63.14
C VAL A 107 31.66 9.17 63.83
N HIS A 108 31.55 7.91 63.35
CA HIS A 108 30.66 6.76 63.66
C HIS A 108 31.45 5.61 64.37
N PRO A 109 30.94 4.36 64.62
CA PRO A 109 29.58 3.80 64.89
C PRO A 109 29.53 2.83 66.12
N SER A 110 28.38 2.18 66.44
CA SER A 110 28.27 0.86 67.13
C SER A 110 26.85 0.24 67.10
N GLU A 111 26.79 -1.10 67.19
CA GLU A 111 25.61 -2.00 67.35
C GLU A 111 25.97 -3.11 68.40
N PRO A 112 25.12 -4.08 68.81
CA PRO A 112 23.64 -4.18 68.89
C PRO A 112 23.11 -4.70 70.29
N GLN A 113 21.81 -5.04 70.37
CA GLN A 113 21.14 -6.13 71.14
C GLN A 113 20.01 -5.80 72.15
N ASP A 114 18.82 -6.33 71.82
CA ASP A 114 17.82 -7.06 72.65
C ASP A 114 17.36 -6.56 74.04
N SER A 115 16.06 -6.24 74.18
CA SER A 115 15.06 -7.25 74.64
C SER A 115 13.60 -6.76 74.78
N GLU A 116 12.67 -7.66 74.43
CA GLU A 116 11.27 -7.89 74.89
C GLU A 116 10.58 -6.87 75.83
N ARG A 117 9.28 -6.50 75.74
CA ARG A 117 8.04 -7.01 75.07
C ARG A 117 6.95 -5.88 75.20
N MET A 118 5.64 -5.94 74.84
CA MET A 118 4.67 -6.97 74.40
C MET A 118 3.49 -6.34 73.58
N ASN A 119 2.37 -7.06 73.40
CA ASN A 119 1.18 -6.71 72.60
C ASN A 119 0.12 -5.82 73.29
N ILE A 120 -0.70 -5.12 72.48
CA ILE A 120 -2.14 -5.43 72.26
C ILE A 120 -2.57 -4.88 70.88
N GLN A 121 -3.41 -5.64 70.16
CA GLN A 121 -3.94 -5.27 68.82
C GLN A 121 -5.30 -4.58 68.92
N MET A 122 -5.65 -3.78 67.90
CA MET A 122 -7.03 -3.65 67.45
C MET A 122 -7.05 -3.47 65.92
N GLU A 123 -7.91 -4.22 65.22
CA GLU A 123 -7.87 -4.35 63.76
C GLU A 123 -8.73 -3.32 63.03
N SER A 124 -8.32 -2.94 61.82
CA SER A 124 -9.15 -2.22 60.85
C SER A 124 -8.89 -2.76 59.44
N ASN A 125 -9.87 -3.46 58.87
CA ASN A 125 -9.69 -4.23 57.64
C ASN A 125 -9.55 -3.35 56.39
N HIS A 126 -8.36 -3.37 55.78
CA HIS A 126 -8.18 -3.19 54.34
C HIS A 126 -7.72 -4.52 53.73
N PRO A 127 -8.36 -5.03 52.67
CA PRO A 127 -7.90 -6.24 52.00
C PRO A 127 -6.64 -5.94 51.19
N GLU A 128 -5.51 -6.51 51.60
CA GLU A 128 -4.29 -6.55 50.79
C GLU A 128 -4.51 -7.41 49.54
N PRO A 129 -3.99 -7.02 48.36
CA PRO A 129 -4.03 -7.88 47.17
C PRO A 129 -3.05 -9.05 47.32
N THR A 130 -3.57 -10.27 47.43
CA THR A 130 -2.76 -11.48 47.50
C THR A 130 -2.00 -11.73 46.18
N PRO A 131 -0.71 -12.09 46.21
CA PRO A 131 0.11 -12.25 45.00
C PRO A 131 -0.11 -13.61 44.32
N THR A 132 -1.22 -13.78 43.61
CA THR A 132 -1.47 -14.94 42.74
C THR A 132 -0.74 -14.80 41.41
N ALA A 133 0.40 -15.48 41.26
CA ALA A 133 1.24 -15.47 40.08
C ALA A 133 0.64 -16.26 38.89
N HIS A 134 -0.42 -15.73 38.29
CA HIS A 134 -0.93 -16.12 36.97
C HIS A 134 -1.02 -14.88 36.07
N SER A 135 -0.46 -14.96 34.87
CA SER A 135 -0.52 -13.87 33.89
C SER A 135 -1.93 -13.76 33.30
N THR A 136 -2.82 -13.07 33.99
CA THR A 136 -4.11 -12.62 33.45
C THR A 136 -3.86 -11.71 32.26
N ASP A 137 -4.25 -12.14 31.06
CA ASP A 137 -4.28 -11.27 29.89
C ASP A 137 -5.40 -10.22 30.11
N GLU A 138 -4.99 -9.03 30.57
CA GLU A 138 -5.81 -7.84 30.83
C GLU A 138 -6.55 -7.33 29.55
N LEU A 139 -6.19 -7.84 28.37
CA LEU A 139 -6.85 -7.54 27.08
C LEU A 139 -7.71 -8.72 26.57
N SER A 140 -7.75 -9.84 27.29
CA SER A 140 -8.53 -11.01 26.90
C SER A 140 -10.04 -10.78 27.04
N LEU A 141 -10.83 -11.46 26.19
CA LEU A 141 -12.29 -11.43 26.30
C LEU A 141 -12.77 -11.90 27.70
N PRO A 142 -12.29 -13.01 28.29
CA PRO A 142 -12.73 -13.43 29.63
C PRO A 142 -12.44 -12.41 30.74
N TYR A 143 -11.29 -11.71 30.70
CA TYR A 143 -10.96 -10.69 31.70
C TYR A 143 -11.93 -9.50 31.63
N ILE A 144 -12.12 -8.94 30.44
CA ILE A 144 -13.03 -7.80 30.22
C ILE A 144 -14.48 -8.19 30.53
N PHE A 145 -14.90 -9.41 30.14
CA PHE A 145 -16.21 -9.97 30.41
C PHE A 145 -16.49 -10.08 31.92
N MET A 146 -15.56 -10.67 32.68
CA MET A 146 -15.72 -10.83 34.13
C MET A 146 -15.73 -9.47 34.84
N ALA A 147 -14.86 -8.54 34.47
CA ALA A 147 -14.85 -7.19 35.04
C ALA A 147 -16.16 -6.42 34.77
N MET A 148 -16.75 -6.56 33.58
CA MET A 148 -18.07 -6.00 33.25
C MET A 148 -19.19 -6.67 34.07
N LEU A 149 -19.20 -8.02 34.13
CA LEU A 149 -20.17 -8.81 34.86
C LEU A 149 -20.16 -8.51 36.37
N GLU A 150 -18.98 -8.42 36.98
CA GLU A 150 -18.81 -8.08 38.39
C GLU A 150 -19.17 -6.62 38.66
N THR A 151 -18.82 -5.68 37.78
CA THR A 151 -19.21 -4.27 37.94
C THR A 151 -20.74 -4.10 37.89
N LEU A 152 -21.43 -4.78 36.97
CA LEU A 152 -22.88 -4.68 36.83
C LEU A 152 -23.65 -5.47 37.90
N ARG A 153 -23.08 -6.55 38.46
CA ARG A 153 -23.63 -7.26 39.64
C ARG A 153 -23.70 -6.40 40.91
N ASN A 154 -22.96 -5.30 40.99
CA ASN A 154 -23.02 -4.35 42.10
C ASN A 154 -24.14 -3.30 41.95
N LEU A 155 -24.88 -3.30 40.83
CA LEU A 155 -26.08 -2.49 40.66
C LEU A 155 -27.29 -3.19 41.30
N ASN A 156 -28.19 -2.44 41.93
CA ASN A 156 -29.50 -2.99 42.33
C ASN A 156 -30.44 -3.11 41.12
N ILE A 157 -31.56 -3.83 41.29
CA ILE A 157 -32.52 -4.16 40.20
C ILE A 157 -33.01 -2.90 39.46
N LEU A 158 -33.30 -1.80 40.17
CA LEU A 158 -33.74 -0.54 39.57
C LEU A 158 -32.63 0.12 38.76
N GLU A 159 -31.40 0.08 39.25
CA GLU A 159 -30.22 0.63 38.58
C GLU A 159 -29.82 -0.18 37.34
N LEU A 160 -30.00 -1.50 37.38
CA LEU A 160 -29.82 -2.38 36.22
C LEU A 160 -30.92 -2.13 35.16
N GLN A 161 -32.17 -1.92 35.58
CA GLN A 161 -33.25 -1.48 34.69
C GLN A 161 -32.95 -0.11 34.05
N PHE A 162 -32.42 0.86 34.81
CA PHE A 162 -31.97 2.14 34.25
C PHE A 162 -30.77 1.97 33.30
N PHE A 163 -29.81 1.10 33.61
CA PHE A 163 -28.68 0.77 32.73
C PHE A 163 -29.17 0.21 31.38
N VAL A 164 -30.05 -0.81 31.40
CA VAL A 164 -30.59 -1.41 30.18
C VAL A 164 -31.44 -0.40 29.40
N ARG A 165 -32.25 0.42 30.06
CA ARG A 165 -33.03 1.49 29.39
C ARG A 165 -32.13 2.54 28.73
N ALA A 166 -31.06 2.96 29.40
CA ALA A 166 -30.08 3.89 28.83
C ALA A 166 -29.34 3.26 27.64
N LEU A 167 -28.92 1.99 27.76
CA LEU A 167 -28.31 1.21 26.67
C LEU A 167 -29.25 1.14 25.46
N CYS A 168 -30.53 0.77 25.63
CA CYS A 168 -31.52 0.77 24.55
C CYS A 168 -31.64 2.14 23.87
N SER A 169 -31.64 3.23 24.64
CA SER A 169 -31.71 4.60 24.12
C SER A 169 -30.45 5.03 23.37
N GLN A 170 -29.26 4.53 23.73
CA GLN A 170 -28.02 4.78 23.00
C GLN A 170 -27.93 3.98 21.68
N CYS A 171 -28.80 2.99 21.48
CA CYS A 171 -28.66 1.98 20.42
C CYS A 171 -29.79 1.99 19.38
N ASP A 172 -30.58 3.08 19.34
CA ASP A 172 -31.62 3.35 18.34
C ASP A 172 -32.61 2.17 18.16
N GLY A 173 -32.96 1.52 19.28
CA GLY A 173 -33.86 0.36 19.31
C GLY A 173 -33.30 -0.96 18.77
N GLN A 174 -32.03 -1.02 18.32
CA GLN A 174 -31.46 -2.22 17.68
C GLN A 174 -31.23 -3.42 18.61
N LEU A 175 -31.37 -3.24 19.93
CA LEU A 175 -31.25 -4.30 20.93
C LEU A 175 -32.64 -4.57 21.52
N ASN A 176 -33.27 -5.66 21.10
CA ASN A 176 -34.61 -6.01 21.58
C ASN A 176 -34.55 -6.68 22.97
N PHE A 177 -34.35 -5.86 23.99
CA PHE A 177 -34.39 -6.27 25.40
C PHE A 177 -35.82 -6.58 25.92
N GLN A 178 -36.87 -6.37 25.11
CA GLN A 178 -38.26 -6.66 25.54
C GLN A 178 -38.49 -8.13 25.92
N GLN A 179 -37.66 -9.07 25.42
CA GLN A 179 -37.70 -10.46 25.87
C GLN A 179 -37.22 -10.62 27.33
N LEU A 180 -36.16 -9.91 27.74
CA LEU A 180 -35.68 -9.91 29.13
C LEU A 180 -36.65 -9.19 30.09
N GLU A 181 -37.45 -8.24 29.59
CA GLU A 181 -38.57 -7.66 30.36
C GLU A 181 -39.80 -8.61 30.43
N GLN A 182 -39.92 -9.60 29.53
CA GLN A 182 -41.06 -10.53 29.44
C GLN A 182 -40.81 -11.89 30.12
N GLU A 183 -39.56 -12.37 30.16
CA GLU A 183 -39.21 -13.68 30.74
C GLU A 183 -39.15 -13.65 32.29
N GLY A 184 -39.02 -12.45 32.88
CA GLY A 184 -39.08 -12.23 34.32
C GLY A 184 -37.70 -12.18 34.97
N GLU A 185 -37.35 -10.99 35.49
CA GLU A 185 -36.05 -10.63 36.08
C GLU A 185 -34.92 -10.43 35.04
N ILE A 186 -34.23 -9.27 35.12
CA ILE A 186 -33.13 -8.93 34.21
C ILE A 186 -31.84 -9.53 34.75
N ASP A 187 -31.41 -10.65 34.16
CA ASP A 187 -30.10 -11.24 34.44
C ASP A 187 -28.95 -10.39 33.88
N VAL A 188 -27.93 -10.15 34.71
CA VAL A 188 -26.72 -9.41 34.36
C VAL A 188 -25.88 -10.17 33.33
N LEU A 189 -25.81 -11.51 33.40
CA LEU A 189 -25.04 -12.31 32.45
C LEU A 189 -25.65 -12.18 31.04
N GLY A 190 -26.96 -12.38 30.90
CA GLY A 190 -27.70 -12.16 29.66
C GLY A 190 -27.67 -10.71 29.12
N VAL A 191 -27.38 -9.70 29.95
CA VAL A 191 -27.07 -8.34 29.48
C VAL A 191 -25.66 -8.27 28.91
N VAL A 192 -24.64 -8.76 29.64
CA VAL A 192 -23.24 -8.73 29.19
C VAL A 192 -23.03 -9.56 27.92
N ASP A 193 -23.63 -10.75 27.83
CA ASP A 193 -23.58 -11.60 26.63
C ASP A 193 -24.13 -10.85 25.41
N ARG A 194 -25.33 -10.24 25.50
CA ARG A 194 -25.91 -9.46 24.39
C ARG A 194 -25.05 -8.23 24.02
N MET A 195 -24.31 -7.65 24.96
CA MET A 195 -23.33 -6.60 24.66
C MET A 195 -22.08 -7.13 23.93
N MET A 196 -21.69 -8.38 24.15
CA MET A 196 -20.55 -9.03 23.47
C MET A 196 -20.94 -9.69 22.13
N GLU A 197 -22.22 -10.05 21.95
CA GLU A 197 -22.77 -10.45 20.64
C GLU A 197 -22.91 -9.26 19.68
N LYS A 198 -23.19 -8.07 20.22
CA LYS A 198 -23.52 -6.87 19.43
C LYS A 198 -22.30 -6.03 19.02
N TRP A 199 -21.24 -6.03 19.82
CA TRP A 199 -20.04 -5.19 19.65
C TRP A 199 -18.75 -5.96 19.94
N ASP A 200 -17.60 -5.41 19.55
CA ASP A 200 -16.31 -5.98 19.98
C ASP A 200 -16.06 -5.72 21.47
N LYS A 201 -15.31 -6.61 22.14
CA LYS A 201 -15.00 -6.58 23.58
C LYS A 201 -14.62 -5.21 24.14
N ALA A 202 -13.94 -4.38 23.36
CA ALA A 202 -13.44 -3.08 23.77
C ALA A 202 -14.49 -1.98 23.56
N GLU A 203 -15.31 -2.10 22.52
CA GLU A 203 -16.51 -1.27 22.32
C GLU A 203 -17.61 -1.59 23.35
N SER A 204 -17.86 -2.86 23.67
CA SER A 204 -18.78 -3.27 24.74
C SER A 204 -18.38 -2.66 26.09
N LEU A 205 -17.09 -2.75 26.45
CA LEU A 205 -16.52 -2.12 27.65
C LEU A 205 -16.72 -0.59 27.66
N TYR A 206 -16.44 0.08 26.53
CA TYR A 206 -16.62 1.52 26.40
C TYR A 206 -18.08 1.94 26.59
N ILE A 207 -19.01 1.18 25.98
CA ILE A 207 -20.46 1.41 26.12
C ILE A 207 -20.93 1.16 27.55
N THR A 208 -20.43 0.14 28.26
CA THR A 208 -20.71 -0.07 29.68
C THR A 208 -20.23 1.11 30.54
N ILE A 209 -18.98 1.55 30.38
CA ILE A 209 -18.43 2.70 31.14
C ILE A 209 -19.23 3.98 30.85
N ARG A 210 -19.55 4.27 29.58
CA ARG A 210 -20.42 5.41 29.20
C ARG A 210 -21.80 5.32 29.85
N THR A 211 -22.43 4.15 29.79
CA THR A 211 -23.80 3.96 30.31
C THR A 211 -23.83 4.05 31.84
N LEU A 212 -22.79 3.58 32.53
CA LEU A 212 -22.60 3.82 33.97
C LEU A 212 -22.43 5.32 34.29
N HIS A 213 -21.76 6.11 33.44
CA HIS A 213 -21.73 7.57 33.58
C HIS A 213 -23.10 8.22 33.36
N ASP A 214 -23.87 7.78 32.36
CA ASP A 214 -25.20 8.32 32.04
C ASP A 214 -26.21 8.07 33.19
N ILE A 215 -26.18 6.88 33.82
CA ILE A 215 -26.96 6.60 35.05
C ILE A 215 -26.28 7.13 36.34
N ASN A 216 -25.29 8.01 36.21
CA ASN A 216 -24.54 8.67 37.28
C ASN A 216 -23.79 7.73 38.26
N LYS A 217 -23.57 6.47 37.90
CA LYS A 217 -22.77 5.46 38.63
C LYS A 217 -21.25 5.65 38.40
N ARG A 218 -20.78 6.89 38.59
CA ARG A 218 -19.40 7.33 38.29
C ARG A 218 -18.31 6.53 39.00
N THR A 219 -18.57 6.05 40.22
CA THR A 219 -17.63 5.20 40.97
C THR A 219 -17.44 3.83 40.33
N HIS A 220 -18.52 3.25 39.80
CA HIS A 220 -18.49 1.95 39.11
C HIS A 220 -17.82 2.10 37.74
N ALA A 221 -18.14 3.18 37.02
CA ALA A 221 -17.47 3.55 35.77
C ALA A 221 -15.95 3.70 35.95
N ALA A 222 -15.52 4.48 36.95
CA ALA A 222 -14.09 4.69 37.24
C ALA A 222 -13.38 3.41 37.73
N SER A 223 -14.07 2.56 38.52
CA SER A 223 -13.53 1.26 38.95
C SER A 223 -13.30 0.33 37.75
N LEU A 224 -14.25 0.28 36.80
CA LEU A 224 -14.14 -0.51 35.58
C LEU A 224 -13.12 0.08 34.58
N GLU A 225 -13.02 1.41 34.47
CA GLU A 225 -11.97 2.09 33.68
C GLU A 225 -10.57 1.83 34.26
N SER A 226 -10.45 1.67 35.58
CA SER A 226 -9.20 1.32 36.27
C SER A 226 -8.85 -0.17 36.11
N ALA A 227 -9.81 -1.07 36.33
CA ALA A 227 -9.61 -2.51 36.20
C ALA A 227 -9.27 -2.93 34.76
N CYS A 228 -9.96 -2.35 33.77
CA CYS A 228 -9.76 -2.63 32.35
C CYS A 228 -8.89 -1.57 31.65
N ARG A 229 -7.95 -0.92 32.37
CA ARG A 229 -7.18 0.24 31.87
C ARG A 229 -6.51 0.00 30.52
N ARG A 230 -5.89 -1.18 30.34
CA ARG A 230 -5.26 -1.58 29.06
C ARG A 230 -6.27 -1.62 27.91
N ALA A 231 -7.43 -2.24 28.11
CA ALA A 231 -8.48 -2.35 27.11
C ALA A 231 -9.11 -0.99 26.78
N TRP A 232 -9.32 -0.13 27.78
CA TRP A 232 -9.81 1.23 27.60
C TRP A 232 -8.87 2.09 26.77
N VAL A 233 -7.56 2.07 27.06
CA VAL A 233 -6.55 2.78 26.25
C VAL A 233 -6.48 2.20 24.83
N GLN A 234 -6.49 0.88 24.68
CA GLN A 234 -6.51 0.24 23.35
C GLN A 234 -7.74 0.65 22.52
N PHE A 235 -8.93 0.70 23.14
CA PHE A 235 -10.14 1.23 22.49
C PHE A 235 -9.96 2.68 22.06
N GLY A 236 -9.48 3.55 22.96
CA GLY A 236 -9.20 4.95 22.68
C GLY A 236 -8.27 5.13 21.46
N LEU A 237 -7.16 4.39 21.40
CA LEU A 237 -6.26 4.38 20.24
C LEU A 237 -6.99 3.96 18.95
N ARG A 238 -7.70 2.82 18.98
CA ARG A 238 -8.41 2.30 17.79
C ARG A 238 -9.50 3.25 17.30
N ALA A 239 -10.32 3.78 18.19
CA ALA A 239 -11.37 4.76 17.87
C ALA A 239 -10.79 6.12 17.41
N SER A 240 -9.63 6.52 17.91
CA SER A 240 -8.93 7.74 17.48
C SER A 240 -8.33 7.57 16.07
N HIS A 241 -7.68 6.44 15.79
CA HIS A 241 -7.13 6.13 14.45
C HIS A 241 -8.24 5.98 13.41
N LYS A 242 -9.32 5.21 13.70
CA LYS A 242 -10.49 5.09 12.81
C LYS A 242 -11.03 6.48 12.43
N ARG A 243 -11.21 7.39 13.39
CA ARG A 243 -11.68 8.77 13.14
C ARG A 243 -10.69 9.66 12.36
N ARG A 244 -9.38 9.38 12.40
CA ARG A 244 -8.35 10.15 11.66
C ARG A 244 -8.10 9.63 10.24
N TYR A 245 -8.19 8.32 10.03
CA TYR A 245 -7.55 7.65 8.88
C TYR A 245 -8.48 6.75 8.05
N TYR A 246 -9.72 6.51 8.48
CA TYR A 246 -10.71 5.73 7.70
C TYR A 246 -11.06 6.40 6.36
N SER A 247 -11.14 7.75 6.34
CA SER A 247 -11.31 8.56 5.14
C SER A 247 -9.98 9.11 4.61
N LEU A 248 -9.70 8.90 3.33
CA LEU A 248 -8.62 9.56 2.59
C LEU A 248 -9.14 10.86 1.95
N TYR A 249 -8.43 11.96 2.16
CA TYR A 249 -8.79 13.29 1.65
C TYR A 249 -8.11 13.57 0.31
N GLU A 250 -8.89 13.43 -0.76
CA GLU A 250 -8.46 13.62 -2.14
C GLU A 250 -8.45 15.10 -2.57
N GLY A 251 -7.54 15.88 -1.97
CA GLY A 251 -7.39 17.30 -2.25
C GLY A 251 -8.23 18.16 -1.31
N ILE A 252 -8.97 19.12 -1.85
CA ILE A 252 -9.76 20.08 -1.05
C ILE A 252 -10.90 19.35 -0.33
N CYS A 253 -10.97 19.49 0.99
CA CYS A 253 -12.07 18.95 1.81
C CYS A 253 -13.42 19.53 1.39
N ARG A 254 -14.26 18.75 0.71
CA ARG A 254 -15.63 19.10 0.35
C ARG A 254 -16.61 18.00 0.81
N PRO A 255 -17.80 18.35 1.33
CA PRO A 255 -18.81 17.37 1.74
C PRO A 255 -19.12 16.35 0.63
N GLY A 256 -19.19 15.08 0.98
CA GLY A 256 -19.46 13.96 0.04
C GLY A 256 -18.29 13.53 -0.86
N GLN A 257 -17.19 14.29 -0.95
CA GLN A 257 -16.01 13.96 -1.76
C GLN A 257 -14.95 13.12 -1.04
N GLN A 258 -15.13 12.81 0.24
CA GLN A 258 -14.30 11.83 0.95
C GLN A 258 -14.43 10.43 0.31
N ARG A 259 -13.37 9.62 0.40
CA ARG A 259 -13.37 8.20 0.04
C ARG A 259 -12.76 7.40 1.18
N TYR A 260 -13.28 6.20 1.46
CA TYR A 260 -12.64 5.33 2.44
C TYR A 260 -11.30 4.83 1.93
N ILE A 261 -10.26 4.80 2.76
CA ILE A 261 -8.89 4.50 2.32
C ILE A 261 -8.80 3.13 1.64
N ARG A 262 -9.53 2.11 2.14
CA ARG A 262 -9.64 0.78 1.53
C ARG A 262 -10.19 0.77 0.09
N GLN A 263 -10.95 1.79 -0.31
CA GLN A 263 -11.51 1.93 -1.68
C GLN A 263 -10.55 2.59 -2.68
N VAL A 264 -9.40 3.11 -2.22
CA VAL A 264 -8.44 3.87 -3.06
C VAL A 264 -7.02 3.33 -2.93
N TYR A 265 -6.65 2.81 -1.77
CA TYR A 265 -5.33 2.26 -1.52
C TYR A 265 -5.07 1.03 -2.39
N VAL A 266 -3.87 0.99 -2.97
CA VAL A 266 -3.30 -0.16 -3.66
C VAL A 266 -1.95 -0.44 -3.00
N GLU A 267 -1.73 -1.69 -2.60
CA GLU A 267 -0.54 -2.06 -1.85
C GLU A 267 0.71 -1.84 -2.71
N SER A 268 1.62 -1.03 -2.20
CA SER A 268 2.86 -0.64 -2.88
C SER A 268 4.04 -1.38 -2.25
N PRO A 269 5.05 -1.84 -3.02
CA PRO A 269 6.05 -2.76 -2.50
C PRO A 269 6.98 -2.05 -1.51
N ILE A 270 7.17 -2.62 -0.33
CA ILE A 270 8.28 -2.23 0.54
C ILE A 270 9.43 -3.20 0.28
N VAL A 271 10.65 -2.70 0.06
CA VAL A 271 11.86 -3.52 -0.05
C VAL A 271 12.83 -3.20 1.09
N LEU A 272 13.69 -4.17 1.42
CA LEU A 272 14.83 -3.96 2.30
C LEU A 272 15.93 -3.19 1.55
N ASP A 273 16.38 -2.07 2.13
CA ASP A 273 17.55 -1.33 1.64
C ASP A 273 18.82 -2.02 2.13
N THR A 274 19.33 -2.96 1.31
CA THR A 274 20.56 -3.69 1.61
C THR A 274 21.73 -3.11 0.81
N GLN A 275 22.89 -2.93 1.47
CA GLN A 275 24.13 -2.43 0.84
C GLN A 275 24.77 -3.41 -0.19
N ARG A 276 23.98 -4.37 -0.71
CA ARG A 276 24.40 -5.42 -1.65
C ARG A 276 23.58 -5.45 -2.94
N ASN A 277 22.67 -4.49 -3.16
CA ASN A 277 21.77 -4.41 -4.31
C ASN A 277 20.79 -5.60 -4.47
N GLU A 278 20.56 -6.39 -3.41
CA GLU A 278 19.53 -7.43 -3.39
C GLU A 278 18.22 -6.83 -2.86
N GLU A 279 17.32 -6.44 -3.78
CA GLU A 279 15.99 -5.89 -3.44
C GLU A 279 15.04 -6.99 -2.94
N ARG A 280 15.22 -7.42 -1.68
CA ARG A 280 14.30 -8.34 -1.00
C ARG A 280 13.05 -7.60 -0.56
N SER A 281 11.92 -7.88 -1.22
CA SER A 281 10.58 -7.41 -0.81
C SER A 281 10.23 -7.90 0.60
N ILE A 282 9.57 -7.05 1.38
CA ILE A 282 9.16 -7.29 2.76
C ILE A 282 7.72 -6.80 2.96
N ARG A 283 6.86 -7.61 3.58
CA ARG A 283 5.48 -7.21 3.89
C ARG A 283 5.47 -6.25 5.07
N THR A 284 4.47 -5.39 5.16
CA THR A 284 4.31 -4.46 6.29
C THR A 284 4.21 -5.19 7.64
N SER A 285 3.65 -6.41 7.66
CA SER A 285 3.63 -7.30 8.83
C SER A 285 5.00 -7.76 9.30
N ASP A 286 5.98 -7.82 8.41
CA ASP A 286 7.26 -8.48 8.63
C ASP A 286 8.37 -7.47 8.98
N LEU A 287 8.05 -6.16 8.99
CA LEU A 287 8.99 -5.05 9.17
C LEU A 287 9.82 -5.14 10.46
N PHE A 288 9.26 -5.70 11.53
CA PHE A 288 9.90 -5.85 12.83
C PHE A 288 10.47 -7.25 13.07
N CYS A 289 9.99 -8.26 12.34
CA CYS A 289 10.44 -9.65 12.47
C CYS A 289 11.95 -9.79 12.22
N PRO A 290 12.67 -10.64 12.97
CA PRO A 290 14.08 -10.94 12.71
C PRO A 290 14.31 -11.42 11.27
N LEU A 291 15.44 -10.98 10.70
CA LEU A 291 15.93 -11.48 9.40
C LEU A 291 17.00 -12.56 9.66
N GLU A 292 17.31 -13.37 8.64
CA GLU A 292 18.31 -14.42 8.73
C GLU A 292 19.67 -13.87 9.21
N GLY A 293 20.12 -14.32 10.39
CA GLY A 293 21.36 -13.85 11.04
C GLY A 293 21.27 -12.51 11.77
N GLY A 294 20.09 -11.87 11.85
CA GLY A 294 19.86 -10.60 12.53
C GLY A 294 18.99 -10.71 13.79
N GLY A 295 19.11 -9.72 14.68
CA GLY A 295 18.24 -9.58 15.85
C GLY A 295 16.84 -9.02 15.51
N HIS A 296 16.02 -8.84 16.55
CA HIS A 296 14.77 -8.09 16.46
C HIS A 296 15.05 -6.64 16.03
N ALA A 297 14.31 -6.12 15.04
CA ALA A 297 14.48 -4.74 14.61
C ALA A 297 13.66 -3.82 15.53
N ARG A 298 14.31 -3.02 16.39
CA ARG A 298 13.59 -2.04 17.23
C ARG A 298 13.14 -0.83 16.42
N VAL A 299 14.02 -0.27 15.60
CA VAL A 299 13.78 0.95 14.84
C VAL A 299 13.86 0.67 13.34
N VAL A 300 12.73 0.83 12.65
CA VAL A 300 12.60 0.65 11.20
C VAL A 300 12.38 2.02 10.56
N VAL A 301 13.18 2.38 9.57
CA VAL A 301 13.02 3.61 8.79
C VAL A 301 12.61 3.25 7.35
N THR A 302 11.34 3.46 7.02
CA THR A 302 10.87 3.35 5.63
C THR A 302 11.11 4.68 4.91
N THR A 303 12.06 4.64 3.99
CA THR A 303 12.39 5.73 3.07
C THR A 303 11.47 5.70 1.85
N GLY A 304 11.41 6.82 1.14
CA GLY A 304 10.75 6.90 -0.16
C GLY A 304 10.98 8.26 -0.81
N VAL A 305 10.84 8.32 -2.13
CA VAL A 305 10.89 9.57 -2.89
C VAL A 305 9.61 10.41 -2.69
N PRO A 306 9.63 11.72 -2.94
CA PRO A 306 8.42 12.54 -3.02
C PRO A 306 7.37 11.90 -3.93
N ALA A 307 6.08 12.16 -3.65
CA ALA A 307 4.93 11.61 -4.36
C ALA A 307 4.72 10.07 -4.28
N ILE A 308 5.60 9.29 -3.63
CA ILE A 308 5.54 7.81 -3.63
C ILE A 308 4.48 7.19 -2.70
N GLY A 309 3.94 7.95 -1.73
CA GLY A 309 2.77 7.53 -0.95
C GLY A 309 3.01 7.07 0.50
N LEU A 310 4.21 7.32 1.09
CA LEU A 310 4.58 6.94 2.46
C LEU A 310 3.44 7.09 3.50
N SER A 311 2.94 8.31 3.70
CA SER A 311 1.86 8.58 4.66
C SER A 311 0.56 7.82 4.38
N VAL A 312 0.28 7.43 3.14
CA VAL A 312 -0.95 6.70 2.77
C VAL A 312 -0.80 5.20 3.07
N ALA A 313 0.37 4.62 2.80
CA ALA A 313 0.69 3.25 3.23
C ALA A 313 0.68 3.12 4.77
N MET A 314 1.18 4.14 5.46
CA MET A 314 1.12 4.25 6.91
C MET A 314 -0.33 4.40 7.45
N GLN A 315 -1.16 5.25 6.84
CA GLN A 315 -2.58 5.36 7.18
C GLN A 315 -3.33 4.03 6.99
N MET A 316 -3.02 3.29 5.91
CA MET A 316 -3.58 1.97 5.67
C MET A 316 -3.18 0.96 6.75
N PHE A 317 -1.90 0.91 7.12
CA PHE A 317 -1.40 0.05 8.20
C PHE A 317 -2.13 0.30 9.53
N LEU A 318 -2.38 1.56 9.89
CA LEU A 318 -3.16 1.87 11.09
C LEU A 318 -4.58 1.31 11.00
N MET A 319 -5.24 1.44 9.85
CA MET A 319 -6.58 0.88 9.65
C MET A 319 -6.58 -0.65 9.79
N ASP A 320 -5.61 -1.34 9.19
CA ASP A 320 -5.44 -2.79 9.33
C ASP A 320 -5.17 -3.23 10.78
N TRP A 321 -4.45 -2.42 11.59
CA TRP A 321 -4.32 -2.67 13.02
C TRP A 321 -5.62 -2.43 13.80
N THR A 322 -6.39 -1.37 13.47
CA THR A 322 -7.66 -1.07 14.17
C THR A 322 -8.82 -2.02 13.86
N GLU A 323 -8.70 -2.79 12.78
CA GLU A 323 -9.68 -3.77 12.32
C GLU A 323 -9.17 -5.22 12.52
N GLU A 324 -8.12 -5.39 13.33
CA GLU A 324 -7.49 -6.67 13.69
C GLU A 324 -6.96 -7.51 12.50
N GLN A 325 -6.77 -6.89 11.33
CA GLN A 325 -6.32 -7.55 10.10
C GLN A 325 -4.80 -7.77 10.04
N ALA A 326 -4.01 -6.95 10.75
CA ALA A 326 -2.55 -7.04 10.76
C ALA A 326 -1.92 -6.65 12.11
N CYS A 327 -0.70 -7.14 12.34
CA CYS A 327 0.25 -6.67 13.37
C CYS A 327 -0.30 -6.61 14.81
N GLN A 328 -1.15 -7.57 15.17
CA GLN A 328 -1.70 -7.68 16.54
C GLN A 328 -0.67 -8.16 17.57
N ASP A 329 0.57 -8.47 17.15
CA ASP A 329 1.73 -8.64 18.03
C ASP A 329 2.01 -7.35 18.85
N PHE A 330 1.55 -6.18 18.37
CA PHE A 330 1.52 -4.93 19.13
C PHE A 330 0.15 -4.69 19.77
N GLN A 331 0.10 -4.72 21.11
CA GLN A 331 -1.09 -4.38 21.90
C GLN A 331 -1.49 -2.90 21.74
N PHE A 332 -0.51 -2.02 21.51
CA PHE A 332 -0.72 -0.57 21.39
C PHE A 332 0.06 -0.02 20.19
N VAL A 333 -0.60 0.74 19.33
CA VAL A 333 0.04 1.46 18.21
C VAL A 333 -0.26 2.94 18.34
N PHE A 334 0.77 3.76 18.53
CA PHE A 334 0.67 5.22 18.68
C PHE A 334 1.16 5.91 17.40
N ALA A 335 0.34 6.78 16.81
CA ALA A 335 0.75 7.56 15.65
C ALA A 335 1.13 8.98 16.06
N LEU A 336 2.33 9.40 15.68
CA LEU A 336 2.94 10.68 15.99
C LEU A 336 3.27 11.40 14.67
N PRO A 337 2.30 12.10 14.03
CA PRO A 337 2.55 12.78 12.76
C PRO A 337 3.60 13.87 12.95
N GLY A 338 4.68 13.85 12.17
CA GLY A 338 5.82 14.76 12.30
C GLY A 338 5.41 16.24 12.23
N ARG A 339 4.41 16.56 11.40
CA ARG A 339 3.80 17.89 11.31
C ARG A 339 3.16 18.33 12.62
N ASP A 340 2.57 17.41 13.37
CA ASP A 340 1.72 17.71 14.52
C ASP A 340 2.54 17.70 15.84
N LEU A 341 3.75 17.10 15.84
CA LEU A 341 4.71 17.10 16.96
C LEU A 341 5.05 18.49 17.52
N HIS A 342 5.01 19.55 16.69
CA HIS A 342 5.32 20.92 17.11
C HIS A 342 4.11 21.69 17.65
N LEU A 343 2.91 21.08 17.67
CA LEU A 343 1.69 21.63 18.26
C LEU A 343 1.52 21.23 19.74
N VAL A 344 2.36 20.30 20.22
CA VAL A 344 2.49 19.96 21.63
C VAL A 344 3.10 21.15 22.40
N ARG A 345 2.88 21.24 23.71
CA ARG A 345 3.42 22.32 24.54
C ARG A 345 4.94 22.39 24.43
N ASN A 346 5.49 23.59 24.21
CA ASN A 346 6.93 23.86 24.25
C ASN A 346 7.46 24.08 25.69
N SER A 347 6.92 23.33 26.64
CA SER A 347 7.38 23.27 28.04
C SER A 347 7.88 21.86 28.33
N ASP A 348 8.66 21.71 29.40
CA ASP A 348 8.94 20.38 29.95
C ASP A 348 7.62 19.71 30.35
N GLN A 349 7.51 18.41 30.07
CA GLN A 349 6.36 17.58 30.38
C GLN A 349 6.78 16.11 30.45
N THR A 350 6.01 15.30 31.16
CA THR A 350 6.24 13.84 31.23
C THR A 350 5.92 13.16 29.89
N PHE A 351 6.39 11.92 29.69
CA PHE A 351 6.07 11.19 28.45
C PHE A 351 4.56 10.88 28.33
N LEU A 352 3.88 10.63 29.45
CA LEU A 352 2.42 10.45 29.47
C LEU A 352 1.67 11.75 29.11
N GLU A 353 2.15 12.92 29.54
CA GLU A 353 1.56 14.21 29.12
C GLU A 353 1.80 14.49 27.63
N PHE A 354 2.99 14.18 27.11
CA PHE A 354 3.30 14.25 25.69
C PHE A 354 2.37 13.35 24.86
N LEU A 355 2.16 12.09 25.27
CA LEU A 355 1.19 11.21 24.62
C LEU A 355 -0.24 11.69 24.77
N ALA A 356 -0.61 12.27 25.93
CA ALA A 356 -1.95 12.79 26.20
C ALA A 356 -2.33 14.00 25.33
N ALA A 357 -1.36 14.68 24.70
CA ALA A 357 -1.63 15.69 23.67
C ALA A 357 -2.22 15.07 22.37
N PHE A 358 -1.90 13.81 22.08
CA PHE A 358 -2.42 13.05 20.93
C PHE A 358 -3.54 12.07 21.29
N TYR A 359 -3.51 11.51 22.50
CA TYR A 359 -4.36 10.40 22.98
C TYR A 359 -4.73 10.65 24.45
N PRO A 360 -5.76 11.47 24.75
CA PRO A 360 -6.10 11.90 26.11
C PRO A 360 -6.31 10.77 27.13
N GLU A 361 -6.60 9.56 26.66
CA GLU A 361 -6.76 8.33 27.43
C GLU A 361 -5.45 7.86 28.11
N THR A 362 -4.29 8.29 27.59
CA THR A 362 -2.95 7.90 28.07
C THR A 362 -2.47 8.61 29.34
N LYS A 363 -3.23 9.57 29.88
CA LYS A 363 -2.83 10.37 31.07
C LYS A 363 -2.51 9.56 32.33
N GLN A 364 -3.11 8.37 32.44
CA GLN A 364 -2.95 7.40 33.51
C GLN A 364 -2.70 6.05 32.84
N ALA A 365 -1.55 5.95 32.19
CA ALA A 365 -1.13 4.76 31.44
C ALA A 365 0.30 4.36 31.82
N GLU A 366 0.59 4.42 33.12
CA GLU A 366 1.86 4.04 33.74
C GLU A 366 2.24 2.60 33.41
N PHE A 367 1.24 1.74 33.17
CA PHE A 367 1.41 0.37 32.69
C PHE A 367 2.21 0.26 31.37
N LEU A 368 2.31 1.33 30.57
CA LEU A 368 3.09 1.35 29.32
C LEU A 368 4.60 1.17 29.59
N ALA A 369 5.10 1.50 30.78
CA ALA A 369 6.47 1.21 31.17
C ALA A 369 6.73 -0.29 31.42
N ARG A 370 5.70 -1.12 31.62
CA ARG A 370 5.86 -2.56 31.81
C ARG A 370 6.31 -3.24 30.52
N GLN A 371 7.27 -4.15 30.63
CA GLN A 371 7.81 -4.90 29.47
C GLN A 371 6.79 -5.84 28.80
N ASP A 372 5.69 -6.19 29.48
CA ASP A 372 4.60 -7.01 28.93
C ASP A 372 3.60 -6.22 28.06
N CYS A 373 3.90 -4.95 27.75
CA CYS A 373 3.21 -4.14 26.74
C CYS A 373 4.04 -4.03 25.44
N PRO A 374 4.00 -5.01 24.51
CA PRO A 374 4.54 -4.82 23.17
C PRO A 374 3.76 -3.70 22.46
N MET A 375 4.49 -2.66 22.06
CA MET A 375 3.90 -1.47 21.45
C MET A 375 4.76 -0.93 20.30
N LEU A 376 4.11 -0.17 19.42
CA LEU A 376 4.73 0.47 18.27
C LEU A 376 4.42 1.97 18.26
N PHE A 377 5.46 2.80 18.27
CA PHE A 377 5.34 4.20 17.91
C PHE A 377 5.59 4.36 16.41
N VAL A 378 4.73 5.09 15.70
CA VAL A 378 4.98 5.43 14.30
C VAL A 378 5.08 6.94 14.11
N ILE A 379 6.25 7.38 13.68
CA ILE A 379 6.56 8.78 13.38
C ILE A 379 6.41 8.96 11.86
N ASP A 380 5.24 9.43 11.42
CA ASP A 380 4.98 9.68 9.99
C ASP A 380 5.57 11.02 9.54
N ALA A 381 6.19 11.06 8.35
CA ALA A 381 6.67 12.27 7.69
C ALA A 381 7.66 13.07 8.55
N LEU A 382 8.80 12.46 8.89
CA LEU A 382 9.87 13.07 9.70
C LEU A 382 10.38 14.42 9.15
N GLU A 383 10.25 14.68 7.84
CA GLU A 383 10.59 15.97 7.22
C GLU A 383 9.69 17.14 7.66
N LEU A 384 8.53 16.83 8.27
CA LEU A 384 7.62 17.80 8.86
C LEU A 384 7.91 18.05 10.35
N CYS A 385 8.77 17.23 10.99
CA CYS A 385 9.16 17.40 12.38
C CYS A 385 10.09 18.61 12.57
N ARG A 386 9.55 19.66 13.21
CA ARG A 386 10.24 20.94 13.47
C ARG A 386 11.15 20.92 14.71
N HIS A 387 10.98 19.97 15.63
CA HIS A 387 11.95 19.74 16.71
C HIS A 387 13.29 19.28 16.11
N PRO A 388 14.46 19.70 16.63
CA PRO A 388 15.73 19.50 15.94
C PRO A 388 16.20 18.04 15.87
N LEU A 389 15.79 17.19 16.80
CA LEU A 389 16.27 15.84 17.07
C LEU A 389 17.76 15.83 17.47
N ASN A 390 18.10 16.57 18.52
CA ASN A 390 19.49 16.71 18.98
C ASN A 390 19.97 15.49 19.81
N PHE A 391 20.20 14.37 19.12
CA PHE A 391 20.70 13.12 19.73
C PHE A 391 22.01 13.27 20.51
N GLN A 392 22.81 14.31 20.25
CA GLN A 392 24.11 14.55 20.90
C GLN A 392 23.99 15.29 22.23
N ASN A 393 23.20 16.37 22.29
CA ASN A 393 23.16 17.26 23.46
C ASN A 393 21.94 17.04 24.37
N ASN A 394 20.90 16.33 23.90
CA ASN A 394 19.72 16.09 24.72
C ASN A 394 20.03 15.10 25.87
N PRO A 395 19.48 15.34 27.08
CA PRO A 395 19.59 14.40 28.18
C PRO A 395 18.91 13.06 27.83
N SER A 396 19.50 11.97 28.33
CA SER A 396 18.93 10.62 28.26
C SER A 396 17.79 10.49 29.27
N ILE A 397 16.56 10.41 28.79
CA ILE A 397 15.38 10.19 29.63
C ILE A 397 15.06 8.69 29.65
N THR A 398 14.95 8.08 30.84
CA THR A 398 14.60 6.65 31.00
C THR A 398 13.17 6.44 31.50
N GLU A 399 12.75 7.25 32.49
CA GLU A 399 11.44 7.11 33.13
C GLU A 399 10.36 7.94 32.44
N ILE A 400 9.20 7.33 32.19
CA ILE A 400 8.03 8.00 31.59
C ILE A 400 7.49 9.17 32.44
N THR A 401 7.82 9.21 33.72
CA THR A 401 7.43 10.23 34.72
C THR A 401 8.40 11.41 34.80
N THR A 402 9.55 11.36 34.13
CA THR A 402 10.52 12.49 34.13
C THR A 402 10.04 13.60 33.20
N PRO A 403 9.85 14.84 33.68
CA PRO A 403 9.54 15.98 32.82
C PRO A 403 10.75 16.36 31.97
N ALA A 404 10.56 16.50 30.65
CA ALA A 404 11.63 16.89 29.74
C ALA A 404 11.08 17.63 28.50
N PRO A 405 11.94 18.33 27.72
CA PRO A 405 11.56 18.87 26.43
C PRO A 405 11.13 17.76 25.46
N VAL A 406 10.16 18.06 24.59
CA VAL A 406 9.66 17.09 23.58
C VAL A 406 10.77 16.51 22.71
N ASP A 407 11.81 17.28 22.38
CA ASP A 407 12.95 16.79 21.61
C ASP A 407 13.80 15.75 22.38
N ALA A 408 13.95 15.92 23.71
CA ALA A 408 14.63 14.97 24.56
C ALA A 408 13.83 13.67 24.72
N LEU A 409 12.50 13.78 24.87
CA LEU A 409 11.59 12.62 24.87
C LEU A 409 11.67 11.83 23.55
N LEU A 410 11.58 12.52 22.41
CA LEU A 410 11.65 11.90 21.08
C LEU A 410 13.02 11.24 20.81
N THR A 411 14.11 11.92 21.15
CA THR A 411 15.46 11.36 20.93
C THR A 411 15.78 10.21 21.87
N SER A 412 15.36 10.26 23.14
CA SER A 412 15.50 9.14 24.10
C SER A 412 14.65 7.93 23.68
N LEU A 413 13.42 8.16 23.19
CA LEU A 413 12.56 7.11 22.65
C LEU A 413 13.23 6.43 21.44
N ILE A 414 13.74 7.20 20.49
CA ILE A 414 14.41 6.66 19.29
C ILE A 414 15.71 5.92 19.63
N LYS A 415 16.54 6.44 20.55
CA LYS A 415 17.72 5.73 21.07
C LYS A 415 17.37 4.40 21.73
N GLY A 416 16.28 4.37 22.50
CA GLY A 416 15.87 3.24 23.33
C GLY A 416 16.15 3.43 24.82
N ASP A 417 16.62 4.60 25.23
CA ASP A 417 16.76 4.98 26.64
C ASP A 417 15.37 5.03 27.31
N LEU A 418 14.39 5.60 26.59
CA LEU A 418 12.98 5.65 26.98
C LEU A 418 12.20 4.53 26.29
N LEU A 419 11.45 3.73 27.08
CA LEU A 419 10.68 2.56 26.62
C LEU A 419 11.52 1.62 25.72
N PRO A 420 12.57 0.95 26.25
CA PRO A 420 13.45 0.09 25.47
C PRO A 420 12.71 -1.05 24.72
N HIS A 421 11.62 -1.56 25.30
CA HIS A 421 10.74 -2.59 24.71
C HIS A 421 9.84 -2.09 23.57
N ALA A 422 9.67 -0.79 23.40
CA ALA A 422 8.84 -0.24 22.34
C ALA A 422 9.53 -0.34 20.97
N SER A 423 8.79 -0.81 19.97
CA SER A 423 9.20 -0.74 18.58
C SER A 423 8.88 0.63 17.99
N ILE A 424 9.62 1.03 16.95
CA ILE A 424 9.47 2.33 16.30
C ILE A 424 9.52 2.18 14.78
N TRP A 425 8.47 2.65 14.11
CA TRP A 425 8.48 2.88 12.67
C TRP A 425 8.63 4.37 12.39
N ILE A 426 9.44 4.74 11.40
CA ILE A 426 9.63 6.12 10.98
C ILE A 426 9.47 6.18 9.46
N THR A 427 8.59 7.04 8.95
CA THR A 427 8.51 7.33 7.52
C THR A 427 9.19 8.67 7.24
N ALA A 428 10.03 8.72 6.21
CA ALA A 428 10.82 9.91 5.89
C ALA A 428 11.29 9.90 4.44
N HIS A 429 11.58 11.07 3.88
CA HIS A 429 12.43 11.16 2.70
C HIS A 429 13.90 10.83 3.06
N ARG A 430 14.63 10.18 2.15
CA ARG A 430 16.02 9.73 2.37
C ARG A 430 16.95 10.87 2.80
N SER A 431 16.76 12.06 2.22
CA SER A 431 17.42 13.33 2.60
C SER A 431 17.31 13.68 4.09
N THR A 432 16.20 13.29 4.72
CA THR A 432 15.87 13.61 6.12
C THR A 432 16.39 12.54 7.09
N CYS A 433 16.64 11.31 6.61
CA CYS A 433 17.08 10.19 7.45
C CYS A 433 18.45 10.44 8.09
N GLN A 434 19.28 11.32 7.50
CA GLN A 434 20.56 11.75 8.04
C GLN A 434 20.46 12.43 9.43
N ARG A 435 19.26 12.87 9.82
CA ARG A 435 18.97 13.43 11.15
C ARG A 435 19.00 12.39 12.28
N ILE A 436 18.88 11.10 11.95
CA ILE A 436 18.90 9.99 12.93
C ILE A 436 20.27 9.28 12.85
N PRO A 437 20.98 9.10 13.97
CA PRO A 437 22.24 8.36 13.99
C PRO A 437 22.06 6.93 13.48
N LYS A 438 22.97 6.48 12.61
CA LYS A 438 22.88 5.13 11.98
C LYS A 438 22.84 3.99 13.00
N ASN A 439 23.47 4.15 14.16
CA ASN A 439 23.45 3.18 15.26
C ASN A 439 22.11 3.10 16.01
N CYS A 440 21.22 4.09 15.84
CA CYS A 440 19.85 4.04 16.37
C CYS A 440 18.87 3.34 15.40
N ILE A 441 19.29 2.98 14.18
CA ILE A 441 18.41 2.41 13.15
C ILE A 441 18.72 0.92 12.99
N SER A 442 17.75 0.06 13.31
CA SER A 442 17.88 -1.39 13.17
C SER A 442 17.65 -1.88 11.74
N ARG A 443 16.89 -1.13 10.93
CA ARG A 443 16.49 -1.51 9.57
C ARG A 443 16.16 -0.30 8.70
N PHE A 444 16.70 -0.28 7.49
CA PHE A 444 16.22 0.60 6.42
C PHE A 444 15.36 -0.19 5.44
N THR A 445 14.31 0.46 4.96
CA THR A 445 13.41 -0.03 3.91
C THR A 445 13.13 1.10 2.92
N GLU A 446 12.64 0.76 1.72
CA GLU A 446 12.15 1.74 0.75
C GLU A 446 10.74 1.35 0.29
N LEU A 447 9.80 2.31 0.31
CA LEU A 447 8.51 2.17 -0.36
C LEU A 447 8.67 2.49 -1.85
N LYS A 448 8.58 1.46 -2.70
CA LYS A 448 8.54 1.59 -4.16
C LYS A 448 7.13 2.02 -4.62
N GLY A 449 7.05 2.53 -5.85
CA GLY A 449 5.80 2.96 -6.47
C GLY A 449 5.00 1.83 -7.14
N PHE A 450 3.98 2.21 -7.90
CA PHE A 450 3.12 1.27 -8.62
C PHE A 450 3.82 0.65 -9.84
N GLY A 451 4.03 -0.66 -9.80
CA GLY A 451 4.18 -1.48 -11.01
C GLY A 451 2.87 -1.55 -11.81
N ASN A 452 2.93 -2.05 -13.04
CA ASN A 452 1.81 -1.94 -14.00
C ASN A 452 0.49 -2.53 -13.47
N ALA A 453 0.52 -3.67 -12.77
CA ALA A 453 -0.67 -4.25 -12.14
C ALA A 453 -1.31 -3.32 -11.09
N GLN A 454 -0.48 -2.62 -10.30
CA GLN A 454 -0.94 -1.69 -9.26
C GLN A 454 -1.49 -0.39 -9.87
N LYS A 455 -0.93 0.08 -11.00
CA LYS A 455 -1.51 1.18 -11.79
C LYS A 455 -2.92 0.81 -12.27
N ASP A 456 -3.04 -0.38 -12.87
CA ASP A 456 -4.30 -0.89 -13.42
C ASP A 456 -5.36 -1.13 -12.33
N GLU A 457 -4.95 -1.66 -11.17
CA GLU A 457 -5.80 -1.76 -9.97
C GLU A 457 -6.24 -0.36 -9.51
N TYR A 458 -5.33 0.60 -9.39
CA TYR A 458 -5.64 1.93 -8.86
C TYR A 458 -6.76 2.63 -9.66
N PHE A 459 -6.63 2.69 -10.98
CA PHE A 459 -7.64 3.35 -11.82
C PHE A 459 -8.99 2.60 -11.84
N THR A 460 -8.99 1.27 -11.69
CA THR A 460 -10.23 0.47 -11.69
C THR A 460 -10.92 0.39 -10.33
N LYS A 461 -10.16 0.36 -9.23
CA LYS A 461 -10.62 0.31 -7.83
C LYS A 461 -11.13 1.65 -7.33
N ARG A 462 -10.38 2.73 -7.62
CA ARG A 462 -10.67 4.07 -7.09
C ARG A 462 -12.02 4.62 -7.55
N SER A 463 -12.42 4.42 -8.81
CA SER A 463 -13.62 5.06 -9.35
C SER A 463 -14.91 4.42 -8.80
N ARG A 464 -15.81 5.23 -8.23
CA ARG A 464 -17.17 4.76 -7.83
C ARG A 464 -18.00 4.26 -9.03
N ASN A 465 -17.60 4.61 -10.25
CA ASN A 465 -18.14 4.09 -11.50
C ASN A 465 -17.05 3.26 -12.22
N PRO A 466 -17.15 1.92 -12.26
CA PRO A 466 -16.15 1.06 -12.90
C PRO A 466 -15.94 1.31 -14.40
N ALA A 467 -16.97 1.78 -15.12
CA ALA A 467 -16.83 2.13 -16.54
C ALA A 467 -16.03 3.42 -16.74
N LEU A 468 -16.21 4.41 -15.84
CA LEU A 468 -15.39 5.62 -15.81
C LEU A 468 -13.93 5.29 -15.46
N GLY A 469 -13.68 4.44 -14.45
CA GLY A 469 -12.33 4.02 -14.06
C GLY A 469 -11.58 3.31 -15.19
N ARG A 470 -12.26 2.40 -15.91
CA ARG A 470 -11.72 1.76 -17.12
C ARG A 470 -11.46 2.76 -18.25
N SER A 471 -12.38 3.69 -18.50
CA SER A 471 -12.21 4.74 -19.51
C SER A 471 -10.97 5.60 -19.23
N ILE A 472 -10.76 6.02 -17.97
CA ILE A 472 -9.55 6.73 -17.54
C ILE A 472 -8.31 5.86 -17.81
N LEU A 473 -8.30 4.61 -17.34
CA LEU A 473 -7.18 3.69 -17.54
C LEU A 473 -6.81 3.51 -19.02
N ASP A 474 -7.80 3.37 -19.90
CA ASP A 474 -7.57 3.21 -21.34
C ASP A 474 -7.01 4.49 -22.00
N GLN A 475 -7.46 5.69 -21.57
CA GLN A 475 -6.86 6.95 -22.02
C GLN A 475 -5.41 7.09 -21.55
N VAL A 476 -5.12 6.71 -20.30
CA VAL A 476 -3.78 6.83 -19.70
C VAL A 476 -2.80 5.85 -20.32
N ARG A 477 -3.20 4.58 -20.52
CA ARG A 477 -2.42 3.57 -21.26
C ARG A 477 -2.16 4.00 -22.72
N GLY A 478 -3.07 4.75 -23.33
CA GLY A 478 -2.88 5.39 -24.64
C GLY A 478 -1.77 6.46 -24.68
N CYS A 479 -1.26 6.88 -23.53
CA CYS A 479 -0.17 7.84 -23.39
C CYS A 479 0.93 7.28 -22.44
N PRO A 480 1.91 6.53 -22.96
CA PRO A 480 2.98 5.93 -22.17
C PRO A 480 3.64 6.89 -21.17
N CYS A 481 3.99 8.13 -21.58
CA CYS A 481 4.62 9.08 -20.65
C CYS A 481 3.73 9.57 -19.48
N LEU A 482 2.41 9.34 -19.53
CA LEU A 482 1.51 9.49 -18.38
C LEU A 482 1.44 8.17 -17.59
N TYR A 483 1.27 7.03 -18.25
CA TYR A 483 1.21 5.72 -17.59
C TYR A 483 2.51 5.34 -16.86
N ASP A 484 3.67 5.76 -17.35
CA ASP A 484 4.97 5.56 -16.72
C ASP A 484 5.10 6.47 -15.48
N ALA A 485 4.71 7.74 -15.60
CA ALA A 485 4.65 8.68 -14.47
C ALA A 485 3.62 8.26 -13.39
N CYS A 486 2.60 7.47 -13.74
CA CYS A 486 1.69 6.80 -12.79
C CYS A 486 2.38 5.72 -11.93
N TYR A 487 3.70 5.52 -12.04
CA TYR A 487 4.50 4.88 -11.00
C TYR A 487 4.35 5.59 -9.64
N PHE A 488 4.24 6.93 -9.63
CA PHE A 488 4.01 7.71 -8.42
C PHE A 488 2.51 7.74 -8.09
N PRO A 489 2.05 7.24 -6.93
CA PRO A 489 0.62 7.22 -6.60
C PRO A 489 -0.05 8.60 -6.58
N LEU A 490 0.69 9.67 -6.21
CA LEU A 490 0.17 11.04 -6.30
C LEU A 490 -0.05 11.48 -7.76
N PHE A 491 0.75 11.00 -8.72
CA PHE A 491 0.55 11.28 -10.14
C PHE A 491 -0.71 10.57 -10.64
N SER A 492 -0.87 9.28 -10.32
CA SER A 492 -2.08 8.49 -10.62
C SER A 492 -3.35 9.12 -10.04
N TRP A 493 -3.25 9.67 -8.82
CA TRP A 493 -4.32 10.46 -8.20
C TRP A 493 -4.66 11.72 -9.01
N ILE A 494 -3.68 12.56 -9.36
CA ILE A 494 -3.91 13.78 -10.15
C ILE A 494 -4.49 13.44 -11.52
N VAL A 495 -3.95 12.44 -12.21
CA VAL A 495 -4.51 11.91 -13.47
C VAL A 495 -5.98 11.54 -13.30
N SER A 496 -6.31 10.79 -12.24
CA SER A 496 -7.68 10.36 -12.00
C SER A 496 -8.62 11.54 -11.71
N VAL A 497 -8.23 12.46 -10.82
CA VAL A 497 -9.05 13.63 -10.43
C VAL A 497 -9.27 14.58 -11.61
N VAL A 498 -8.25 14.77 -12.47
CA VAL A 498 -8.39 15.59 -13.68
C VAL A 498 -9.35 14.92 -14.66
N TYR A 499 -9.12 13.66 -15.04
CA TYR A 499 -9.97 12.98 -16.02
C TYR A 499 -11.40 12.72 -15.52
N GLU A 500 -11.64 12.56 -14.21
CA GLU A 500 -12.97 12.51 -13.59
C GLU A 500 -13.78 13.82 -13.78
N GLN A 501 -13.15 14.97 -14.05
CA GLN A 501 -13.86 16.23 -14.32
C GLN A 501 -14.34 16.34 -15.77
N TYR A 502 -13.57 15.83 -16.73
CA TYR A 502 -13.83 15.97 -18.16
C TYR A 502 -14.68 14.83 -18.75
N LEU A 503 -14.51 13.58 -18.29
CA LEU A 503 -15.17 12.42 -18.91
C LEU A 503 -16.69 12.25 -18.61
N PRO A 504 -17.24 12.54 -17.42
CA PRO A 504 -18.65 12.25 -17.12
C PRO A 504 -19.66 13.22 -17.75
N ASN A 505 -19.24 14.45 -18.06
CA ASN A 505 -20.15 15.58 -18.34
C ASN A 505 -20.60 15.66 -19.81
N GLN A 506 -21.31 14.64 -20.32
CA GLN A 506 -21.90 14.69 -21.67
C GLN A 506 -22.86 15.89 -21.90
N ARG A 507 -23.38 16.53 -20.84
CA ARG A 507 -24.19 17.76 -20.91
C ARG A 507 -23.36 19.05 -21.03
N PHE A 508 -22.08 19.03 -20.68
CA PHE A 508 -21.14 20.16 -20.83
C PHE A 508 -19.88 19.65 -21.52
N ALA A 509 -19.92 19.61 -22.85
CA ALA A 509 -18.87 19.05 -23.69
C ALA A 509 -17.57 19.87 -23.68
N GLN A 510 -16.82 19.76 -22.59
CA GLN A 510 -15.40 20.12 -22.50
C GLN A 510 -14.57 18.92 -22.97
N GLU A 511 -13.55 19.16 -23.78
CA GLU A 511 -12.68 18.10 -24.28
C GLU A 511 -11.68 17.64 -23.21
N ILE A 512 -11.19 16.40 -23.34
CA ILE A 512 -10.06 15.91 -22.55
C ILE A 512 -8.86 16.86 -22.76
N PRO A 513 -8.22 17.37 -21.69
CA PRO A 513 -7.16 18.36 -21.78
C PRO A 513 -6.00 17.88 -22.66
N THR A 514 -5.32 18.82 -23.32
CA THR A 514 -4.05 18.53 -24.00
C THR A 514 -3.01 18.06 -22.98
N LEU A 515 -1.96 17.37 -23.43
CA LEU A 515 -0.87 16.95 -22.56
C LEU A 515 -0.31 18.16 -21.79
N THR A 516 -0.11 19.27 -22.48
CA THR A 516 0.47 20.47 -21.88
C THR A 516 -0.46 21.11 -20.84
N THR A 517 -1.78 21.08 -21.09
CA THR A 517 -2.78 21.51 -20.11
C THR A 517 -2.75 20.62 -18.86
N PHE A 518 -2.65 19.30 -19.06
CA PHE A 518 -2.53 18.35 -17.95
C PHE A 518 -1.27 18.60 -17.11
N TYR A 519 -0.10 18.77 -17.73
CA TYR A 519 1.14 19.02 -16.98
C TYR A 519 1.15 20.38 -16.28
N ALA A 520 0.48 21.40 -16.83
CA ALA A 520 0.24 22.66 -16.14
C ALA A 520 -0.63 22.45 -14.89
N GLN A 521 -1.75 21.73 -15.01
CA GLN A 521 -2.61 21.38 -13.87
C GLN A 521 -1.86 20.54 -12.82
N TYR A 522 -1.01 19.61 -13.23
CA TYR A 522 -0.16 18.80 -12.33
C TYR A 522 0.79 19.66 -11.48
N VAL A 523 1.58 20.55 -12.10
CA VAL A 523 2.47 21.46 -11.37
C VAL A 523 1.68 22.42 -10.47
N ILE A 524 0.47 22.82 -10.89
CA ILE A 524 -0.41 23.65 -10.08
C ILE A 524 -0.87 22.91 -8.82
N VAL A 525 -1.30 21.65 -8.95
CA VAL A 525 -1.74 20.82 -7.81
C VAL A 525 -0.57 20.49 -6.87
N LEU A 526 0.63 20.19 -7.39
CA LEU A 526 1.84 20.02 -6.57
C LEU A 526 2.11 21.27 -5.72
N THR A 527 2.15 22.44 -6.36
CA THR A 527 2.49 23.71 -5.69
C THR A 527 1.46 24.09 -4.63
N ASN A 528 0.16 23.94 -4.94
CA ASN A 528 -0.91 24.14 -3.95
C ASN A 528 -0.76 23.19 -2.75
N ARG A 529 -0.37 21.92 -2.97
CA ARG A 529 -0.18 20.92 -1.91
C ARG A 529 1.13 21.06 -1.14
N LYS A 530 2.18 21.67 -1.72
CA LYS A 530 3.35 22.16 -0.96
C LYS A 530 2.88 23.19 0.07
N ILE A 531 2.17 24.22 -0.39
CA ILE A 531 1.72 25.33 0.47
C ILE A 531 0.84 24.77 1.62
N GLU A 532 -0.13 23.93 1.29
CA GLU A 532 -0.96 23.21 2.28
C GLU A 532 -0.15 22.37 3.28
N ARG A 533 0.79 21.52 2.81
CA ARG A 533 1.55 20.58 3.67
C ARG A 533 2.58 21.26 4.57
N TYR A 534 3.22 22.35 4.11
CA TYR A 534 4.38 22.96 4.79
C TYR A 534 4.11 24.35 5.40
N VAL A 535 3.22 25.14 4.80
CA VAL A 535 2.81 26.47 5.32
C VAL A 535 1.56 26.36 6.20
N GLY A 536 0.67 25.41 5.90
CA GLY A 536 -0.54 25.12 6.70
C GLY A 536 -1.78 25.93 6.30
N THR A 537 -1.72 26.70 5.21
CA THR A 537 -2.89 27.40 4.67
C THR A 537 -3.70 26.48 3.76
N GLY A 538 -5.03 26.49 3.88
CA GLY A 538 -5.90 25.72 3.00
C GLY A 538 -5.76 26.12 1.52
N ILE A 539 -5.87 25.15 0.60
CA ILE A 539 -5.64 25.36 -0.84
C ILE A 539 -6.42 26.54 -1.42
N GLU A 540 -7.70 26.72 -1.03
CA GLU A 540 -8.55 27.79 -1.58
C GLU A 540 -8.17 29.20 -1.11
N ALA A 541 -7.47 29.33 0.02
CA ALA A 541 -6.88 30.59 0.50
C ALA A 541 -5.44 30.82 -0.02
N SER A 542 -4.80 29.79 -0.57
CA SER A 542 -3.37 29.77 -0.87
C SER A 542 -3.03 30.46 -2.20
N ARG A 543 -2.84 31.78 -2.16
CA ARG A 543 -2.19 32.54 -3.23
C ARG A 543 -0.71 32.14 -3.31
N TRP A 544 -0.17 31.99 -4.52
CA TRP A 544 1.25 31.69 -4.70
C TRP A 544 2.09 32.91 -4.34
N THR A 545 3.02 32.72 -3.40
CA THR A 545 4.00 33.75 -3.04
C THR A 545 4.95 33.99 -4.21
N ASP A 546 5.65 35.12 -4.20
CA ASP A 546 6.70 35.36 -5.20
C ASP A 546 7.89 34.42 -5.02
N ALA A 547 8.11 33.88 -3.81
CA ALA A 547 9.08 32.81 -3.56
C ALA A 547 8.68 31.48 -4.23
N ASP A 548 7.39 31.11 -4.26
CA ASP A 548 6.94 29.91 -4.97
C ASP A 548 7.08 30.06 -6.50
N LYS A 549 6.81 31.26 -7.02
CA LYS A 549 7.00 31.59 -8.45
C LYS A 549 8.48 31.56 -8.83
N ASP A 550 9.33 32.20 -8.02
CA ASP A 550 10.79 32.22 -8.21
C ASP A 550 11.39 30.82 -8.12
N PHE A 551 10.99 29.99 -7.15
CA PHE A 551 11.38 28.59 -7.06
C PHE A 551 11.04 27.82 -8.36
N LEU A 552 9.79 27.92 -8.84
CA LEU A 552 9.37 27.26 -10.07
C LEU A 552 10.15 27.76 -11.31
N MET A 553 10.43 29.06 -11.39
CA MET A 553 11.20 29.63 -12.51
C MET A 553 12.68 29.21 -12.46
N LYS A 554 13.33 29.21 -11.29
CA LYS A 554 14.69 28.71 -11.09
C LYS A 554 14.81 27.21 -11.40
N MET A 555 13.83 26.40 -10.96
CA MET A 555 13.75 24.98 -11.31
C MET A 555 13.54 24.77 -12.82
N GLY A 556 12.79 25.65 -13.49
CA GLY A 556 12.64 25.62 -14.94
C GLY A 556 13.90 26.05 -15.71
N GLU A 557 14.66 27.03 -15.20
CA GLU A 557 15.98 27.37 -15.76
C GLU A 557 16.96 26.20 -15.63
N LEU A 558 17.01 25.58 -14.45
CA LEU A 558 17.82 24.39 -14.18
C LEU A 558 17.43 23.25 -15.14
N ALA A 559 16.13 23.02 -15.33
CA ALA A 559 15.63 22.02 -16.25
C ALA A 559 16.04 22.31 -17.72
N LEU A 560 15.96 23.57 -18.17
CA LEU A 560 16.43 23.97 -19.50
C LEU A 560 17.94 23.77 -19.67
N ARG A 561 18.72 24.13 -18.64
CA ARG A 561 20.19 23.97 -18.63
C ARG A 561 20.57 22.50 -18.73
N MET A 562 19.98 21.65 -17.87
CA MET A 562 20.14 20.20 -17.91
C MET A 562 19.70 19.59 -19.25
N LEU A 563 18.58 20.05 -19.82
CA LEU A 563 18.07 19.57 -21.10
C LEU A 563 19.05 19.87 -22.25
N ARG A 564 19.60 21.10 -22.31
CA ARG A 564 20.65 21.49 -23.27
C ARG A 564 21.94 20.70 -23.09
N GLU A 565 22.31 20.41 -21.84
CA GLU A 565 23.49 19.60 -21.48
C GLU A 565 23.25 18.08 -21.58
N LYS A 566 22.04 17.64 -21.96
CA LYS A 566 21.59 16.23 -22.01
C LYS A 566 21.79 15.48 -20.68
N LYS A 567 21.58 16.17 -19.56
CA LYS A 567 21.72 15.66 -18.19
C LYS A 567 20.38 15.32 -17.55
N ASN A 568 20.41 14.24 -16.78
CA ASN A 568 19.29 13.77 -15.95
C ASN A 568 19.51 14.07 -14.46
N ILE A 569 20.77 14.18 -14.03
CA ILE A 569 21.19 14.47 -12.65
C ILE A 569 21.79 15.88 -12.58
N PHE A 570 21.54 16.57 -11.47
CA PHE A 570 22.22 17.80 -11.06
C PHE A 570 22.80 17.67 -9.65
N TYR A 571 23.68 18.60 -9.26
CA TYR A 571 24.40 18.56 -8.00
C TYR A 571 24.15 19.83 -7.18
N GLU A 572 24.56 19.79 -5.91
CA GLU A 572 24.46 20.90 -4.94
C GLU A 572 25.04 22.22 -5.49
N ASP A 573 26.15 22.15 -6.25
CA ASP A 573 26.74 23.31 -6.96
C ASP A 573 25.75 24.07 -7.86
N SER A 574 24.77 23.37 -8.45
CA SER A 574 23.72 23.98 -9.30
C SER A 574 22.58 24.57 -8.49
N VAL A 575 22.28 24.00 -7.32
CA VAL A 575 21.26 24.48 -6.38
C VAL A 575 21.72 25.79 -5.75
N SER A 576 22.94 25.82 -5.20
CA SER A 576 23.55 27.02 -4.62
C SER A 576 23.71 28.15 -5.65
N ARG A 577 24.14 27.83 -6.89
CA ARG A 577 24.32 28.82 -7.96
C ARG A 577 23.02 29.52 -8.37
N LEU A 578 21.88 28.86 -8.22
CA LEU A 578 20.56 29.42 -8.51
C LEU A 578 19.90 30.06 -7.28
N ALA A 579 20.54 30.06 -6.11
CA ALA A 579 19.94 30.44 -4.84
C ALA A 579 18.57 29.74 -4.63
N LEU A 580 18.58 28.41 -4.81
CA LEU A 580 17.48 27.50 -4.48
C LEU A 580 17.70 26.93 -3.07
N ASP A 581 16.62 26.78 -2.30
CA ASP A 581 16.68 26.04 -1.03
C ASP A 581 16.73 24.52 -1.28
N ILE A 582 17.57 23.83 -0.51
CA ILE A 582 17.77 22.38 -0.65
C ILE A 582 16.56 21.60 -0.11
N GLN A 583 15.82 22.10 0.88
CA GLN A 583 14.64 21.42 1.40
C GLN A 583 13.49 21.46 0.37
N ASP A 584 13.28 22.61 -0.28
CA ASP A 584 12.39 22.78 -1.42
C ASP A 584 12.79 21.91 -2.63
N VAL A 585 14.08 21.79 -2.95
CA VAL A 585 14.59 20.91 -4.03
C VAL A 585 14.45 19.41 -3.72
N THR A 586 14.63 18.99 -2.46
CA THR A 586 14.68 17.56 -2.10
C THR A 586 13.34 16.93 -1.74
N HIS A 587 12.42 17.68 -1.13
CA HIS A 587 11.16 17.10 -0.65
C HIS A 587 9.96 18.04 -0.66
N ARG A 588 10.11 19.35 -0.41
CA ARG A 588 8.92 20.22 -0.31
C ARG A 588 8.31 20.57 -1.66
N GLY A 589 9.13 20.80 -2.69
CA GLY A 589 8.67 21.18 -4.02
C GLY A 589 7.98 20.06 -4.80
N GLY A 590 8.23 18.79 -4.47
CA GLY A 590 7.63 17.62 -5.14
C GLY A 590 8.00 17.40 -6.62
N ILE A 591 8.83 18.28 -7.19
CA ILE A 591 9.26 18.29 -8.60
C ILE A 591 10.59 17.54 -8.79
N SER A 592 11.40 17.46 -7.74
CA SER A 592 12.73 16.83 -7.70
C SER A 592 12.97 16.12 -6.36
N PHE A 593 14.03 15.30 -6.32
CA PHE A 593 14.43 14.50 -5.15
C PHE A 593 15.94 14.24 -5.13
N GLU A 594 16.46 13.84 -3.97
CA GLU A 594 17.87 13.45 -3.76
C GLU A 594 18.11 11.97 -4.10
N THR A 595 19.26 11.66 -4.70
CA THR A 595 19.63 10.30 -5.16
C THR A 595 20.86 9.75 -4.44
N ASP A 596 21.03 8.43 -4.46
CA ASP A 596 22.19 7.74 -3.90
C ASP A 596 23.46 7.80 -4.76
N GLU A 597 23.42 8.44 -5.95
CA GLU A 597 24.58 8.61 -6.86
C GLU A 597 25.59 9.67 -6.36
N SER A 598 26.07 9.49 -5.14
CA SER A 598 27.20 10.26 -4.61
C SER A 598 28.46 10.02 -5.46
N THR A 599 28.84 11.05 -6.22
CA THR A 599 30.06 10.99 -7.06
C THR A 599 31.32 11.13 -6.21
N ARG A 600 32.49 10.76 -6.77
CA ARG A 600 33.81 10.90 -6.13
C ARG A 600 33.97 12.32 -5.56
N GLY A 601 33.95 12.44 -4.23
CA GLY A 601 33.94 13.72 -3.53
C GLY A 601 32.71 13.96 -2.65
N ASN A 602 31.82 12.97 -2.47
CA ASN A 602 30.71 12.99 -1.51
C ASN A 602 29.70 14.14 -1.74
N ARG A 603 29.55 14.61 -2.99
CA ARG A 603 28.60 15.67 -3.37
C ARG A 603 27.19 15.12 -3.48
N ARG A 604 26.22 15.88 -3.00
CA ARG A 604 24.79 15.54 -3.09
C ARG A 604 24.28 15.69 -4.53
N SER A 605 23.50 14.72 -4.95
CA SER A 605 22.98 14.54 -6.31
C SER A 605 21.45 14.50 -6.30
N PHE A 606 20.84 15.09 -7.34
CA PHE A 606 19.39 15.28 -7.41
C PHE A 606 18.88 15.00 -8.83
N MET A 607 17.62 14.54 -8.92
CA MET A 607 16.90 14.35 -10.18
C MET A 607 15.51 14.99 -10.12
N PHE A 608 14.94 15.30 -11.28
CA PHE A 608 13.50 15.55 -11.40
C PHE A 608 12.75 14.22 -11.20
N VAL A 609 11.57 14.25 -10.57
CA VAL A 609 10.79 13.02 -10.30
C VAL A 609 10.38 12.27 -11.58
N HIS A 610 10.30 12.97 -12.73
CA HIS A 610 10.24 12.32 -14.05
C HIS A 610 10.80 13.21 -15.18
N HIS A 611 11.34 12.61 -16.24
CA HIS A 611 11.92 13.34 -17.37
C HIS A 611 10.92 14.16 -18.21
N SER A 612 9.62 13.83 -18.14
CA SER A 612 8.58 14.69 -18.73
C SER A 612 8.40 15.98 -17.94
N ILE A 613 8.45 15.92 -16.60
CA ILE A 613 8.34 17.09 -15.71
C ILE A 613 9.55 18.01 -15.91
N GLN A 614 10.76 17.46 -16.05
CA GLN A 614 11.95 18.22 -16.45
C GLN A 614 11.70 18.98 -17.78
N LYS A 615 11.25 18.29 -18.83
CA LYS A 615 11.00 18.91 -20.15
C LYS A 615 9.85 19.91 -20.12
N PHE A 616 8.83 19.70 -19.28
CA PHE A 616 7.74 20.65 -19.05
C PHE A 616 8.22 21.92 -18.32
N MET A 617 8.96 21.77 -17.22
CA MET A 617 9.50 22.91 -16.45
C MET A 617 10.46 23.77 -17.31
N ALA A 618 11.25 23.13 -18.17
CA ALA A 618 12.06 23.83 -19.16
C ALA A 618 11.21 24.64 -20.16
N ALA A 619 10.11 24.07 -20.67
CA ALA A 619 9.19 24.76 -21.58
C ALA A 619 8.46 25.92 -20.88
N VAL A 620 8.00 25.73 -19.64
CA VAL A 620 7.38 26.77 -18.80
C VAL A 620 8.33 27.94 -18.58
N TYR A 621 9.59 27.69 -18.21
CA TYR A 621 10.58 28.75 -18.05
C TYR A 621 10.79 29.54 -19.34
N VAL A 622 11.05 28.87 -20.47
CA VAL A 622 11.25 29.50 -21.79
C VAL A 622 10.05 30.37 -22.16
N TYR A 623 8.83 29.87 -21.96
CA TYR A 623 7.59 30.55 -22.30
C TYR A 623 7.31 31.76 -21.39
N VAL A 624 7.32 31.56 -20.06
CA VAL A 624 7.01 32.61 -19.08
C VAL A 624 8.09 33.69 -19.12
N ARG A 625 9.37 33.35 -19.26
CA ARG A 625 10.46 34.32 -19.40
C ARG A 625 10.23 35.21 -20.62
N PHE A 626 9.97 34.63 -21.80
CA PHE A 626 9.69 35.40 -23.00
C PHE A 626 8.43 36.27 -22.86
N ARG A 627 7.34 35.74 -22.29
CA ARG A 627 6.07 36.48 -22.14
C ARG A 627 6.17 37.64 -21.14
N MET A 628 6.96 37.50 -20.08
CA MET A 628 7.13 38.54 -19.06
C MET A 628 8.20 39.59 -19.40
N THR A 629 9.14 39.30 -20.30
CA THR A 629 10.33 40.16 -20.54
C THR A 629 10.66 40.45 -22.01
N GLY A 630 10.10 39.71 -22.95
CA GLY A 630 10.50 39.70 -24.36
C GLY A 630 11.84 39.00 -24.64
N GLU A 631 12.48 38.38 -23.65
CA GLU A 631 13.77 37.71 -23.81
C GLU A 631 13.61 36.32 -24.47
N ASN A 632 14.13 36.15 -25.68
CA ASN A 632 14.31 34.82 -26.27
C ASN A 632 15.59 34.18 -25.72
N VAL A 633 15.45 33.26 -24.76
CA VAL A 633 16.57 32.56 -24.12
C VAL A 633 17.34 31.58 -25.04
N PHE A 634 16.92 31.41 -26.30
CA PHE A 634 17.69 30.74 -27.36
C PHE A 634 18.42 31.74 -28.28
N GLU A 635 17.95 32.98 -28.38
CA GLU A 635 18.54 34.04 -29.21
C GLU A 635 18.65 35.38 -28.45
N PRO A 636 19.57 35.53 -27.48
CA PRO A 636 19.67 36.70 -26.61
C PRO A 636 20.18 37.99 -27.29
N ARG A 637 20.21 38.04 -28.64
CA ARG A 637 20.76 39.17 -29.43
C ARG A 637 19.67 40.15 -29.90
N GLY A 638 18.75 40.53 -29.01
CA GLY A 638 17.60 41.38 -29.34
C GLY A 638 17.39 42.54 -28.37
N ARG A 639 16.91 43.68 -28.86
CA ARG A 639 16.47 44.81 -28.01
C ARG A 639 15.29 44.37 -27.13
N THR A 640 15.30 44.76 -25.86
CA THR A 640 14.18 44.54 -24.92
C THR A 640 12.96 45.35 -25.37
N ARG A 641 11.87 44.65 -25.70
CA ARG A 641 10.51 45.19 -25.86
C ARG A 641 9.57 44.26 -25.12
N THR A 642 8.68 44.82 -24.30
CA THR A 642 7.71 44.06 -23.50
C THR A 642 6.69 43.31 -24.36
N GLU A 643 6.43 43.79 -25.57
CA GLU A 643 5.53 43.15 -26.53
C GLU A 643 6.33 42.69 -27.76
N ARG A 644 6.44 41.36 -27.90
CA ARG A 644 6.93 40.67 -29.10
C ARG A 644 5.91 39.60 -29.49
N PRO A 645 5.62 39.40 -30.79
CA PRO A 645 4.82 38.27 -31.24
C PRO A 645 5.55 36.96 -30.93
N VAL A 646 4.81 35.93 -30.50
CA VAL A 646 5.40 34.65 -30.07
C VAL A 646 6.14 33.95 -31.21
N ASN A 647 5.82 34.26 -32.48
CA ASN A 647 6.51 33.69 -33.62
C ASN A 647 8.04 33.97 -33.63
N GLU A 648 8.53 35.01 -32.92
CA GLU A 648 9.96 35.27 -32.70
C GLU A 648 10.63 34.29 -31.73
N LEU A 649 9.89 33.76 -30.75
CA LEU A 649 10.39 32.70 -29.86
C LEU A 649 10.35 31.33 -30.55
N TYR A 650 9.22 31.03 -31.19
CA TYR A 650 8.92 29.66 -31.62
C TYR A 650 9.61 29.27 -32.92
N LYS A 651 9.77 30.17 -33.91
CA LYS A 651 10.39 29.82 -35.20
C LYS A 651 11.84 29.31 -35.02
N PRO A 652 12.75 30.02 -34.32
CA PRO A 652 14.12 29.53 -34.10
C PRO A 652 14.18 28.20 -33.34
N ILE A 653 13.29 28.00 -32.37
CA ILE A 653 13.26 26.77 -31.56
C ILE A 653 12.76 25.58 -32.40
N ILE A 654 11.69 25.76 -33.20
CA ILE A 654 11.23 24.74 -34.15
C ILE A 654 12.37 24.36 -35.10
N ASP A 655 13.05 25.33 -35.70
CA ASP A 655 14.12 25.07 -36.66
C ASP A 655 15.35 24.42 -36.01
N THR A 656 15.69 24.80 -34.78
CA THR A 656 16.78 24.18 -34.00
C THR A 656 16.47 22.71 -33.67
N VAL A 657 15.25 22.41 -33.22
CA VAL A 657 14.85 21.03 -32.88
C VAL A 657 14.73 20.16 -34.14
N LEU A 658 14.17 20.69 -35.22
CA LEU A 658 14.09 19.99 -36.51
C LEU A 658 15.45 19.72 -37.16
N ALA A 659 16.47 20.53 -36.85
CA ALA A 659 17.87 20.31 -37.24
C ALA A 659 18.63 19.35 -36.31
N SER A 660 18.08 19.01 -35.14
CA SER A 660 18.70 18.06 -34.21
C SER A 660 18.63 16.63 -34.76
N GLN A 661 19.74 15.92 -34.65
CA GLN A 661 19.80 14.50 -35.02
C GLN A 661 18.96 13.64 -34.06
N ASP A 662 18.89 13.99 -32.78
CA ASP A 662 18.20 13.21 -31.74
C ASP A 662 16.95 13.88 -31.15
N ALA A 663 16.00 13.05 -30.70
CA ALA A 663 14.66 13.44 -30.26
C ALA A 663 14.56 14.03 -28.84
N HIS A 664 15.69 14.37 -28.21
CA HIS A 664 15.73 14.74 -26.79
C HIS A 664 14.92 16.01 -26.46
N MET A 665 14.74 16.89 -27.44
CA MET A 665 13.97 18.13 -27.34
C MET A 665 12.50 17.99 -27.74
N ASP A 666 12.08 16.88 -28.35
CA ASP A 666 10.80 16.81 -29.07
C ASP A 666 9.59 16.95 -28.11
N LEU A 667 9.68 16.35 -26.91
CA LEU A 667 8.68 16.54 -25.86
C LEU A 667 8.71 17.96 -25.23
N PHE A 668 9.89 18.59 -25.16
CA PHE A 668 10.00 19.99 -24.75
C PHE A 668 9.34 20.91 -25.79
N LEU A 669 9.54 20.66 -27.08
CA LEU A 669 8.89 21.40 -28.16
C LEU A 669 7.37 21.19 -28.14
N ARG A 670 6.90 19.96 -27.90
CA ARG A 670 5.47 19.65 -27.70
C ARG A 670 4.87 20.49 -26.59
N PHE A 671 5.49 20.48 -25.39
CA PHE A 671 5.05 21.29 -24.27
C PHE A 671 5.10 22.79 -24.59
N LEU A 672 6.17 23.27 -25.23
CA LEU A 672 6.29 24.67 -25.61
C LEU A 672 5.14 25.08 -26.55
N LEU A 673 4.82 24.26 -27.56
CA LEU A 673 3.71 24.50 -28.49
C LEU A 673 2.34 24.49 -27.79
N GLY A 674 2.12 23.61 -26.81
CA GLY A 674 0.88 23.64 -26.03
C GLY A 674 0.74 24.82 -25.06
N LEU A 675 1.83 25.42 -24.57
CA LEU A 675 1.77 26.52 -23.60
C LEU A 675 1.13 27.79 -24.16
N VAL A 676 1.06 27.93 -25.49
CA VAL A 676 0.46 29.08 -26.20
C VAL A 676 -0.95 28.85 -26.74
N ALA A 677 -1.55 27.69 -26.45
CA ALA A 677 -2.99 27.51 -26.59
C ALA A 677 -3.74 28.27 -25.48
N GLU A 678 -4.91 28.84 -25.79
CA GLU A 678 -5.63 29.72 -24.86
C GLU A 678 -6.09 28.97 -23.60
N ALA A 679 -6.60 27.75 -23.76
CA ALA A 679 -6.94 26.87 -22.64
C ALA A 679 -5.77 26.58 -21.66
N THR A 680 -4.55 26.41 -22.18
CA THR A 680 -3.35 26.15 -21.36
C THR A 680 -2.83 27.42 -20.70
N GLU A 681 -2.72 28.53 -21.45
CA GLU A 681 -2.26 29.81 -20.89
C GLU A 681 -3.18 30.30 -19.76
N MET A 682 -4.50 30.08 -19.88
CA MET A 682 -5.46 30.44 -18.85
C MET A 682 -5.16 29.79 -17.49
N GLN A 683 -4.54 28.59 -17.45
CA GLN A 683 -4.12 27.94 -16.21
C GLN A 683 -2.96 28.67 -15.50
N LEU A 684 -2.12 29.39 -16.26
CA LEU A 684 -0.92 30.07 -15.77
C LEU A 684 -1.20 31.50 -15.27
N ARG A 685 -2.31 32.10 -15.69
CA ARG A 685 -2.74 33.43 -15.27
C ARG A 685 -3.16 33.44 -13.79
N GLY A 686 -2.82 34.51 -13.10
CA GLY A 686 -2.92 34.60 -11.64
C GLY A 686 -1.87 33.78 -10.87
N ARG A 687 -0.93 33.13 -11.58
CA ARG A 687 0.10 32.24 -11.00
C ARG A 687 1.50 32.63 -11.45
N LEU A 688 1.92 32.16 -12.64
CA LEU A 688 3.21 32.50 -13.27
C LEU A 688 3.08 33.66 -14.26
N LEU A 689 1.87 33.95 -14.72
CA LEU A 689 1.52 35.15 -15.49
C LEU A 689 0.52 36.01 -14.69
N PRO A 690 0.56 37.35 -14.81
CA PRO A 690 -0.48 38.24 -14.31
C PRO A 690 -1.89 37.84 -14.75
N GLN A 691 -2.89 38.07 -13.88
CA GLN A 691 -4.29 37.70 -14.13
C GLN A 691 -4.83 38.28 -15.46
N HIS A 692 -4.48 39.52 -15.76
CA HIS A 692 -4.91 40.27 -16.95
C HIS A 692 -3.82 40.40 -18.01
N HIS A 693 -2.88 39.44 -18.09
CA HIS A 693 -1.80 39.48 -19.08
C HIS A 693 -2.35 39.50 -20.53
N PRO A 694 -1.81 40.35 -21.44
CA PRO A 694 -2.23 40.39 -22.84
C PRO A 694 -2.16 39.02 -23.54
N LYS A 695 -3.13 38.74 -24.43
CA LYS A 695 -3.16 37.51 -25.26
C LYS A 695 -1.92 37.40 -26.15
N PRO A 696 -1.44 36.18 -26.45
CA PRO A 696 -0.25 35.97 -27.28
C PRO A 696 -0.52 36.38 -28.74
N GLN A 697 0.27 37.31 -29.27
CA GLN A 697 0.19 37.71 -30.68
C GLN A 697 1.03 36.78 -31.56
N GLY A 698 0.57 36.49 -32.78
CA GLY A 698 1.36 35.73 -33.78
C GLY A 698 1.27 34.19 -33.68
N VAL A 699 0.34 33.62 -32.91
CA VAL A 699 0.18 32.15 -32.78
C VAL A 699 -0.10 31.48 -34.14
N GLY A 700 -0.90 32.11 -35.00
CA GLY A 700 -1.17 31.61 -36.36
C GLY A 700 0.09 31.48 -37.24
N ASP A 701 1.10 32.32 -37.02
CA ASP A 701 2.39 32.21 -37.72
C ASP A 701 3.24 31.05 -37.20
N VAL A 702 3.10 30.67 -35.92
CA VAL A 702 3.76 29.49 -35.37
C VAL A 702 3.20 28.23 -36.02
N LEU A 703 1.87 28.12 -36.10
CA LEU A 703 1.20 27.02 -36.78
C LEU A 703 1.53 26.97 -38.28
N LYS A 704 1.56 28.13 -38.96
CA LYS A 704 1.96 28.26 -40.36
C LYS A 704 3.42 27.84 -40.58
N HIS A 705 4.34 28.21 -39.68
CA HIS A 705 5.74 27.80 -39.75
C HIS A 705 5.91 26.30 -39.51
N ALA A 706 5.31 25.74 -38.45
CA ALA A 706 5.40 24.30 -38.18
C ALA A 706 4.88 23.47 -39.36
N ARG A 707 3.69 23.80 -39.89
CA ARG A 707 3.11 23.16 -41.09
C ARG A 707 3.93 23.37 -42.37
N LYS A 708 4.70 24.47 -42.47
CA LYS A 708 5.66 24.69 -43.56
C LYS A 708 6.87 23.76 -43.41
N ARG A 709 7.48 23.72 -42.23
CA ARG A 709 8.72 22.96 -41.97
C ARG A 709 8.51 21.44 -42.00
N ILE A 710 7.32 20.94 -41.65
CA ILE A 710 6.90 19.53 -41.88
C ILE A 710 7.01 19.14 -43.37
N LYS A 711 6.69 20.06 -44.30
CA LYS A 711 6.76 19.80 -45.75
C LYS A 711 8.15 19.97 -46.37
N GLU A 712 9.05 20.69 -45.68
CA GLU A 712 10.36 21.08 -46.21
C GLU A 712 11.54 20.30 -45.61
N ASN A 713 11.38 19.72 -44.42
CA ASN A 713 12.45 18.98 -43.77
C ASN A 713 12.53 17.55 -44.33
N ALA A 714 13.72 17.13 -44.77
CA ALA A 714 13.98 15.79 -45.28
C ALA A 714 13.94 14.70 -44.19
N ASN A 715 14.09 15.07 -42.90
CA ASN A 715 14.00 14.11 -41.80
C ASN A 715 12.53 13.80 -41.46
N ALA A 716 12.00 12.75 -42.10
CA ALA A 716 10.64 12.28 -41.90
C ALA A 716 10.29 11.88 -40.45
N GLU A 717 11.26 11.57 -39.58
CA GLU A 717 10.99 11.33 -38.16
C GLU A 717 10.77 12.64 -37.41
N ARG A 718 11.62 13.66 -37.62
CA ARG A 718 11.43 14.99 -37.04
C ARG A 718 10.14 15.65 -37.55
N CYS A 719 9.76 15.40 -38.81
CA CYS A 719 8.45 15.81 -39.33
C CYS A 719 7.29 15.14 -38.59
N ARG A 720 7.29 13.80 -38.49
CA ARG A 720 6.26 13.07 -37.71
C ARG A 720 6.17 13.58 -36.27
N ASN A 721 7.31 13.77 -35.61
CA ASN A 721 7.35 14.23 -34.22
C ASN A 721 6.75 15.65 -34.06
N LEU A 722 6.96 16.54 -35.03
CA LEU A 722 6.31 17.86 -35.07
C LEU A 722 4.82 17.78 -35.42
N GLU A 723 4.38 16.83 -36.25
CA GLU A 723 2.96 16.54 -36.49
C GLU A 723 2.25 16.13 -35.18
N LEU A 724 2.89 15.36 -34.29
CA LEU A 724 2.33 15.01 -32.97
C LEU A 724 2.13 16.23 -32.05
N CYS A 725 2.81 17.34 -32.34
CA CYS A 725 2.74 18.57 -31.54
C CYS A 725 1.64 19.53 -32.01
N LEU A 726 1.19 19.45 -33.26
CA LEU A 726 0.13 20.34 -33.78
C LEU A 726 -1.20 20.23 -33.01
N PRO A 727 -1.64 19.05 -32.53
CA PRO A 727 -2.83 18.91 -31.68
C PRO A 727 -2.74 19.61 -30.31
N GLU A 728 -1.57 20.10 -29.89
CA GLU A 728 -1.45 20.95 -28.70
C GLU A 728 -1.78 22.43 -29.00
N LEU A 729 -1.73 22.85 -30.27
CA LEU A 729 -2.08 24.21 -30.75
C LEU A 729 -3.52 24.30 -31.31
N GLU A 730 -4.08 23.19 -31.81
CA GLU A 730 -5.32 23.19 -32.60
C GLU A 730 -6.56 23.00 -31.72
N GLU A 731 -7.01 24.08 -31.07
CA GLU A 731 -8.14 24.16 -30.12
C GLU A 731 -9.54 23.81 -30.70
N LYS A 732 -9.62 23.41 -31.98
CA LYS A 732 -10.86 22.95 -32.63
C LYS A 732 -10.70 21.52 -33.12
N ARG A 733 -10.94 20.52 -32.26
CA ARG A 733 -11.18 19.16 -32.74
C ARG A 733 -12.55 19.10 -33.42
N ASN A 734 -12.62 18.45 -34.57
CA ASN A 734 -13.88 18.27 -35.29
C ASN A 734 -14.78 17.29 -34.55
N LYS A 735 -15.97 17.74 -34.14
CA LYS A 735 -17.01 16.93 -33.48
C LYS A 735 -17.57 15.77 -34.33
N SER A 736 -17.18 15.68 -35.61
CA SER A 736 -17.63 14.68 -36.58
C SER A 736 -16.87 13.34 -36.55
N ILE A 737 -15.85 13.16 -35.72
CA ILE A 737 -14.99 11.96 -35.72
C ILE A 737 -15.56 10.81 -34.84
N PHE A 738 -16.64 11.05 -34.08
CA PHE A 738 -17.26 10.01 -33.24
C PHE A 738 -18.21 9.05 -33.97
N SER A 739 -18.45 9.25 -35.28
CA SER A 739 -19.24 8.34 -36.11
C SER A 739 -18.36 7.64 -37.15
N GLY A 740 -17.99 6.38 -36.90
CA GLY A 740 -17.26 5.55 -37.86
C GLY A 740 -16.02 4.88 -37.29
N SER A 741 -16.14 3.58 -37.05
CA SER A 741 -15.10 2.56 -36.89
C SER A 741 -13.66 2.88 -37.35
N GLU A 742 -12.86 3.61 -36.55
CA GLU A 742 -11.39 3.49 -36.61
C GLU A 742 -10.68 3.85 -35.28
N LYS A 743 -9.97 2.87 -34.69
CA LYS A 743 -9.26 3.02 -33.40
C LYS A 743 -7.92 3.77 -33.52
N LYS A 744 -7.82 4.78 -34.40
CA LYS A 744 -6.52 5.41 -34.77
C LYS A 744 -6.10 6.63 -33.93
N HIS A 745 -6.99 7.22 -33.14
CA HIS A 745 -6.70 8.45 -32.37
C HIS A 745 -5.78 8.27 -31.13
N CYS A 746 -5.20 7.08 -30.93
CA CYS A 746 -4.24 6.78 -29.85
C CYS A 746 -2.91 6.17 -30.35
N LEU A 747 -2.51 6.46 -31.60
CA LEU A 747 -1.31 5.87 -32.24
C LEU A 747 -0.14 6.87 -32.44
N TYR A 748 0.03 7.84 -31.54
CA TYR A 748 0.96 8.96 -31.73
C TYR A 748 1.81 9.31 -30.49
N TRP A 749 2.48 8.28 -29.95
CA TRP A 749 3.33 8.37 -28.76
C TRP A 749 4.62 7.52 -28.76
N SER A 750 4.85 6.70 -29.77
CA SER A 750 5.96 5.71 -29.83
C SER A 750 7.35 6.30 -30.13
N CYS A 751 7.51 7.63 -30.14
CA CYS A 751 8.72 8.31 -30.66
C CYS A 751 9.48 9.14 -29.59
N LEU A 752 9.35 8.76 -28.31
CA LEU A 752 10.06 9.40 -27.19
C LEU A 752 10.90 8.41 -26.34
N ILE A 753 11.30 7.29 -26.95
CA ILE A 753 12.36 6.41 -26.45
C ILE A 753 13.63 6.68 -27.28
N PRO A 754 14.62 7.44 -26.77
CA PRO A 754 15.85 7.72 -27.50
C PRO A 754 16.91 6.61 -27.30
N ASP A 755 16.55 5.37 -27.62
CA ASP A 755 17.49 4.24 -27.60
C ASP A 755 17.54 3.54 -28.97
N ALA A 756 18.73 3.57 -29.59
CA ALA A 756 19.06 2.68 -30.69
C ALA A 756 19.50 1.34 -30.10
N CYS A 757 18.76 0.28 -30.38
CA CYS A 757 19.04 -1.09 -29.95
C CYS A 757 20.52 -1.45 -30.18
N THR A 758 21.22 -1.79 -29.10
CA THR A 758 22.57 -2.37 -29.17
C THR A 758 22.47 -3.88 -29.26
N TYR A 759 22.97 -4.46 -30.35
CA TYR A 759 22.97 -5.90 -30.59
C TYR A 759 24.32 -6.41 -31.12
N HIS A 760 24.49 -7.72 -31.13
CA HIS A 760 25.64 -8.41 -31.74
C HIS A 760 25.21 -8.98 -33.10
N PRO A 761 25.81 -8.55 -34.22
CA PRO A 761 25.50 -9.10 -35.54
C PRO A 761 26.15 -10.47 -35.81
N GLY A 762 27.15 -10.85 -35.00
CA GLY A 762 27.81 -12.15 -35.09
C GLY A 762 27.19 -13.17 -34.14
N VAL A 763 27.13 -14.43 -34.56
CA VAL A 763 26.66 -15.57 -33.75
C VAL A 763 27.43 -15.74 -32.44
N PRO A 764 26.82 -16.33 -31.39
CA PRO A 764 27.52 -16.72 -30.17
C PRO A 764 28.54 -17.84 -30.44
N VAL A 765 29.68 -17.79 -29.75
CA VAL A 765 30.80 -18.73 -29.86
C VAL A 765 31.18 -19.21 -28.46
N PHE A 766 31.29 -20.53 -28.31
CA PHE A 766 31.66 -21.20 -27.08
C PHE A 766 32.80 -22.18 -27.39
N HIS A 767 33.97 -22.02 -26.75
CA HIS A 767 35.15 -22.87 -26.94
C HIS A 767 36.02 -22.81 -25.67
N ASP A 768 36.57 -23.94 -25.22
CA ASP A 768 37.46 -24.05 -24.04
C ASP A 768 37.02 -23.22 -22.82
N ALA A 769 35.79 -23.50 -22.35
CA ALA A 769 35.05 -22.78 -21.30
C ALA A 769 34.71 -21.30 -21.58
N LEU A 770 35.43 -20.63 -22.50
CA LEU A 770 35.23 -19.25 -22.90
C LEU A 770 34.00 -19.06 -23.80
N LYS A 771 33.33 -17.93 -23.60
CA LYS A 771 32.04 -17.56 -24.18
C LYS A 771 32.14 -16.15 -24.74
N GLY A 772 31.56 -15.89 -25.92
CA GLY A 772 31.56 -14.56 -26.50
C GLY A 772 30.92 -14.51 -27.88
N TRP A 773 30.66 -13.31 -28.37
CA TRP A 773 30.07 -13.09 -29.69
C TRP A 773 31.17 -13.08 -30.77
N SER A 774 30.93 -13.70 -31.93
CA SER A 774 31.91 -13.78 -33.02
C SER A 774 32.30 -12.40 -33.59
N CYS A 775 31.40 -11.42 -33.54
CA CYS A 775 31.65 -10.02 -33.88
C CYS A 775 32.44 -9.24 -32.80
N CYS A 776 32.78 -9.88 -31.67
CA CYS A 776 33.52 -9.29 -30.56
C CYS A 776 34.81 -10.06 -30.26
N LYS A 777 35.81 -9.35 -29.72
CA LYS A 777 37.03 -9.97 -29.15
C LYS A 777 36.91 -10.29 -27.66
N ARG A 778 35.94 -9.71 -26.93
CA ARG A 778 35.70 -10.03 -25.51
C ARG A 778 35.25 -11.48 -25.34
N ARG A 779 35.79 -12.15 -24.32
CA ARG A 779 35.43 -13.50 -23.90
C ARG A 779 35.22 -13.52 -22.39
N THR A 780 34.33 -14.37 -21.90
CA THR A 780 34.01 -14.57 -20.47
C THR A 780 33.94 -16.07 -20.17
N THR A 781 34.26 -16.49 -18.96
CA THR A 781 34.05 -17.89 -18.52
C THR A 781 32.65 -18.11 -17.94
N ASP A 782 32.02 -17.08 -17.38
CA ASP A 782 30.62 -17.13 -16.93
C ASP A 782 29.61 -16.82 -18.07
N PHE A 783 28.41 -17.38 -17.94
CA PHE A 783 27.30 -17.27 -18.89
C PHE A 783 26.44 -16.01 -18.68
N SER A 784 26.29 -15.54 -17.44
CA SER A 784 25.60 -14.28 -17.13
C SER A 784 26.42 -13.10 -17.64
N ASP A 785 27.72 -13.09 -17.34
CA ASP A 785 28.71 -12.17 -17.91
C ASP A 785 28.70 -12.15 -19.45
N PHE A 786 28.47 -13.31 -20.09
CA PHE A 786 28.36 -13.43 -21.54
C PHE A 786 27.10 -12.75 -22.11
N LEU A 787 25.95 -12.94 -21.44
CA LEU A 787 24.70 -12.24 -21.77
C LEU A 787 24.81 -10.72 -21.50
N SER A 788 25.57 -10.33 -20.47
CA SER A 788 25.87 -8.94 -20.12
C SER A 788 26.94 -8.27 -21.02
N ILE A 789 27.48 -8.94 -22.04
CA ILE A 789 28.31 -8.27 -23.06
C ILE A 789 27.39 -7.37 -23.91
N ALA A 790 27.43 -6.06 -23.65
CA ALA A 790 26.68 -5.05 -24.43
C ALA A 790 26.93 -5.16 -25.95
N GLY A 791 25.88 -4.96 -26.75
CA GLY A 791 25.89 -5.12 -28.20
C GLY A 791 26.89 -4.19 -28.92
N CYS A 792 27.74 -4.76 -29.78
CA CYS A 792 28.78 -3.98 -30.48
C CYS A 792 28.29 -3.21 -31.71
N THR A 793 27.03 -3.38 -32.12
CA THR A 793 26.40 -2.63 -33.23
C THR A 793 25.13 -1.96 -32.75
N LYS A 794 24.89 -0.72 -33.19
CA LYS A 794 23.64 0.01 -32.95
C LYS A 794 22.76 -0.02 -34.20
N GLY A 795 21.46 -0.20 -34.01
CA GLY A 795 20.46 -0.13 -35.07
C GLY A 795 19.05 0.08 -34.52
N HIS A 796 18.07 0.14 -35.41
CA HIS A 796 16.67 0.24 -35.01
C HIS A 796 16.15 -1.15 -34.57
N HIS A 797 15.13 -1.19 -33.70
CA HIS A 797 14.46 -2.43 -33.35
C HIS A 797 13.77 -3.02 -34.59
N ASN A 798 14.28 -4.14 -35.11
CA ASN A 798 13.61 -4.90 -36.15
C ASN A 798 12.56 -5.83 -35.53
N LYS A 799 11.38 -5.91 -36.17
CA LYS A 799 10.29 -6.81 -35.78
C LYS A 799 10.37 -8.18 -36.48
N GLU A 800 11.19 -8.28 -37.52
CA GLU A 800 11.45 -9.52 -38.25
C GLU A 800 12.73 -10.19 -37.71
N LYS A 801 12.65 -11.49 -37.39
CA LYS A 801 13.80 -12.28 -36.97
C LYS A 801 14.73 -12.49 -38.18
N PRO A 802 16.02 -12.10 -38.12
CA PRO A 802 16.95 -12.36 -39.23
C PRO A 802 17.05 -13.86 -39.56
N PRO A 803 17.22 -14.23 -40.83
CA PRO A 803 17.37 -15.63 -41.23
C PRO A 803 18.60 -16.24 -40.55
N GLU A 804 18.45 -17.46 -40.02
CA GLU A 804 19.54 -18.14 -39.30
C GLU A 804 20.65 -18.54 -40.28
N PRO A 805 21.93 -18.22 -39.99
CA PRO A 805 23.03 -18.55 -40.88
C PRO A 805 23.25 -20.07 -40.91
N VAL A 806 23.29 -20.63 -42.12
CA VAL A 806 23.49 -22.07 -42.35
C VAL A 806 24.82 -22.51 -41.72
N LYS A 807 24.76 -23.48 -40.80
CA LYS A 807 25.97 -24.07 -40.21
C LYS A 807 26.77 -24.83 -41.27
N PRO A 808 28.08 -24.56 -41.44
CA PRO A 808 28.93 -25.43 -42.25
C PRO A 808 29.12 -26.77 -41.54
N GLU A 809 29.10 -27.87 -42.31
CA GLU A 809 29.42 -29.20 -41.79
C GLU A 809 30.92 -29.33 -41.53
N VAL A 810 31.29 -29.84 -40.35
CA VAL A 810 32.68 -30.17 -40.00
C VAL A 810 32.76 -31.66 -39.71
N LYS A 811 33.50 -32.39 -40.55
CA LYS A 811 33.76 -33.82 -40.39
C LYS A 811 34.83 -34.04 -39.32
N SER A 812 34.56 -34.92 -38.36
CA SER A 812 35.49 -35.28 -37.29
C SER A 812 36.55 -36.29 -37.77
N SER A 813 37.78 -36.12 -37.30
CA SER A 813 38.85 -37.12 -37.37
C SER A 813 39.68 -37.06 -36.08
N GLY A 814 40.16 -38.22 -35.61
CA GLY A 814 40.44 -38.43 -34.18
C GLY A 814 41.87 -38.14 -33.70
N GLY A 815 42.05 -38.17 -32.37
CA GLY A 815 43.35 -38.14 -31.69
C GLY A 815 43.22 -37.98 -30.17
N LYS A 816 43.90 -38.83 -29.39
CA LYS A 816 44.00 -38.77 -27.91
C LYS A 816 45.48 -38.91 -27.50
N LYS A 817 45.87 -38.20 -26.42
CA LYS A 817 46.81 -38.55 -25.31
C LYS A 817 47.49 -37.26 -24.79
N GLU A 818 47.32 -36.87 -23.52
CA GLU A 818 47.85 -37.40 -22.24
C GLU A 818 49.26 -36.88 -21.90
N LEU A 819 49.37 -36.18 -20.75
CA LEU A 819 50.47 -36.29 -19.78
C LEU A 819 50.11 -35.53 -18.49
N GLU A 820 50.44 -36.11 -17.33
CA GLU A 820 50.23 -35.53 -15.98
C GLU A 820 51.58 -35.20 -15.30
N ASP A 821 51.50 -34.85 -14.01
CA ASP A 821 52.55 -34.82 -12.97
C ASP A 821 53.47 -33.58 -12.79
N GLN A 822 53.10 -32.77 -11.79
CA GLN A 822 53.92 -32.61 -10.58
C GLN A 822 53.13 -32.04 -9.37
N LYS A 823 53.34 -32.62 -8.18
CA LYS A 823 52.84 -32.18 -6.85
C LYS A 823 53.88 -32.56 -5.78
N PRO A 824 54.00 -31.78 -4.69
CA PRO A 824 53.57 -32.30 -3.38
C PRO A 824 52.90 -31.25 -2.47
N ARG A 825 52.60 -31.63 -1.21
CA ARG A 825 51.87 -30.84 -0.19
C ARG A 825 52.79 -30.25 0.88
N PHE A 826 52.30 -29.21 1.57
CA PHE A 826 52.31 -29.13 3.03
C PHE A 826 51.05 -28.38 3.51
N ASP A 827 50.57 -28.66 4.71
CA ASP A 827 49.24 -28.25 5.20
C ASP A 827 49.34 -27.16 6.29
N GLU A 828 48.46 -26.13 6.22
CA GLU A 828 48.21 -25.20 7.33
C GLU A 828 46.72 -24.81 7.37
N TYR A 829 46.20 -24.57 8.58
CA TYR A 829 44.76 -24.53 8.84
C TYR A 829 44.13 -23.14 8.58
N VAL A 830 43.24 -23.06 7.59
CA VAL A 830 42.15 -22.07 7.59
C VAL A 830 40.85 -22.79 7.93
N ILE A 831 40.24 -22.38 9.05
CA ILE A 831 38.94 -22.91 9.50
C ILE A 831 37.90 -22.61 8.43
N GLN A 832 37.34 -23.65 7.81
CA GLN A 832 36.22 -23.51 6.89
C GLN A 832 34.97 -23.11 7.68
N ALA A 833 34.71 -21.80 7.76
CA ALA A 833 33.35 -21.32 7.83
C ALA A 833 32.57 -22.02 6.72
N SER A 834 31.46 -22.67 7.09
CA SER A 834 30.91 -23.77 6.30
C SER A 834 30.59 -23.37 4.86
N LYS A 835 30.87 -24.28 3.92
CA LYS A 835 30.15 -24.35 2.64
C LYS A 835 28.65 -24.17 2.90
N PRO A 836 27.87 -23.55 1.99
CA PRO A 836 26.42 -23.46 2.17
C PRO A 836 25.89 -24.85 2.52
N VAL A 837 25.17 -24.97 3.65
CA VAL A 837 24.63 -26.24 4.11
C VAL A 837 23.83 -26.82 2.95
N GLU A 838 24.18 -28.04 2.57
CA GLU A 838 23.79 -28.62 1.30
C GLU A 838 22.26 -28.60 1.18
N PHE A 839 21.74 -27.97 0.11
CA PHE A 839 20.30 -27.91 -0.21
C PHE A 839 19.69 -29.27 0.12
N ILE A 840 18.71 -29.32 1.04
CA ILE A 840 18.08 -30.60 1.38
C ILE A 840 17.55 -31.20 0.09
N GLN A 841 18.12 -32.33 -0.32
CA GLN A 841 17.67 -33.05 -1.50
C GLN A 841 16.22 -33.46 -1.21
N ARG A 842 15.29 -32.78 -1.88
CA ARG A 842 13.85 -33.03 -1.84
C ARG A 842 13.61 -34.54 -1.81
N PRO A 843 13.17 -35.13 -0.67
CA PRO A 843 13.07 -36.57 -0.56
C PRO A 843 12.01 -37.13 -1.51
N SER A 844 12.05 -38.44 -1.75
CA SER A 844 11.26 -39.04 -2.81
C SER A 844 9.76 -38.91 -2.57
N ALA A 845 9.03 -38.52 -3.61
CA ALA A 845 7.58 -38.57 -3.64
C ALA A 845 7.02 -40.01 -3.47
N ASP A 846 7.85 -41.04 -3.66
CA ASP A 846 7.52 -42.45 -3.48
C ASP A 846 7.69 -42.96 -2.02
N GLU A 847 8.02 -42.10 -1.05
CA GLU A 847 8.04 -42.46 0.36
C GLU A 847 6.67 -43.02 0.84
N PRO A 848 6.64 -43.96 1.80
CA PRO A 848 5.39 -44.54 2.28
C PRO A 848 4.47 -43.46 2.89
N LEU A 849 3.30 -43.28 2.28
CA LEU A 849 2.28 -42.33 2.74
C LEU A 849 1.72 -42.76 4.10
N VAL A 850 2.07 -42.02 5.16
CA VAL A 850 1.57 -42.25 6.52
C VAL A 850 0.25 -41.51 6.71
N GLY A 851 -0.74 -42.14 7.35
CA GLY A 851 -1.97 -41.46 7.73
C GLY A 851 -1.68 -40.34 8.75
N LEU A 852 -2.11 -39.11 8.45
CA LEU A 852 -1.93 -37.98 9.36
C LEU A 852 -2.82 -38.13 10.60
N GLN A 853 -2.35 -37.67 11.76
CA GLN A 853 -3.09 -37.83 13.00
C GLN A 853 -4.45 -37.09 12.93
N GLN A 854 -5.53 -37.86 12.99
CA GLN A 854 -6.91 -37.39 12.88
C GLN A 854 -7.44 -36.94 14.24
N LYS A 855 -7.86 -35.67 14.33
CA LYS A 855 -8.49 -35.07 15.52
C LYS A 855 -9.92 -34.66 15.17
N VAL A 856 -10.89 -35.41 15.68
CA VAL A 856 -12.33 -35.18 15.45
C VAL A 856 -12.87 -34.27 16.55
N SER A 857 -13.37 -33.09 16.21
CA SER A 857 -13.94 -32.16 17.20
C SER A 857 -15.22 -32.71 17.84
N PRO A 858 -15.54 -32.33 19.10
CA PRO A 858 -16.83 -32.68 19.72
C PRO A 858 -18.03 -32.22 18.87
N SER A 859 -17.93 -31.04 18.26
CA SER A 859 -18.96 -30.48 17.37
C SER A 859 -19.23 -31.29 16.11
N LEU A 860 -18.21 -31.98 15.54
CA LEU A 860 -18.45 -32.89 14.41
C LEU A 860 -19.14 -34.18 14.86
N LYS A 861 -18.80 -34.72 16.05
CA LYS A 861 -19.49 -35.89 16.61
C LYS A 861 -20.99 -35.61 16.81
N GLN A 862 -21.30 -34.51 17.49
CA GLN A 862 -22.67 -34.07 17.76
C GLN A 862 -23.48 -33.82 16.46
N ALA A 863 -22.85 -33.23 15.44
CA ALA A 863 -23.50 -33.01 14.14
C ALA A 863 -23.85 -34.31 13.40
N LEU A 864 -22.96 -35.32 13.45
CA LEU A 864 -23.18 -36.62 12.79
C LEU A 864 -24.20 -37.49 13.54
N GLU A 865 -24.24 -37.40 14.86
CA GLU A 865 -25.24 -38.09 15.69
C GLU A 865 -26.66 -37.56 15.40
N ASN A 866 -26.82 -36.24 15.33
CA ASN A 866 -28.06 -35.59 14.89
C ASN A 866 -28.51 -36.02 13.47
N LEU A 867 -27.56 -36.28 12.56
CA LEU A 867 -27.86 -36.73 11.19
C LEU A 867 -28.25 -38.22 11.13
N ARG A 868 -27.56 -39.10 11.86
CA ARG A 868 -27.94 -40.53 11.96
C ARG A 868 -29.36 -40.70 12.53
N LEU A 869 -29.76 -39.84 13.47
CA LEU A 869 -31.12 -39.77 14.02
C LEU A 869 -32.18 -39.26 13.01
N ALA A 870 -31.76 -38.54 11.96
CA ALA A 870 -32.64 -38.10 10.86
C ALA A 870 -32.75 -39.16 9.75
N GLU A 871 -31.63 -39.76 9.32
CA GLU A 871 -31.61 -40.80 8.29
C GLU A 871 -32.37 -42.07 8.71
N THR A 872 -32.34 -42.42 10.00
CA THR A 872 -33.12 -43.55 10.56
C THR A 872 -34.64 -43.35 10.45
N LYS A 873 -35.13 -42.14 10.12
CA LYS A 873 -36.55 -41.88 9.78
C LYS A 873 -36.88 -42.01 8.30
N GLN A 874 -35.91 -42.32 7.43
CA GLN A 874 -36.10 -42.31 5.96
C GLN A 874 -35.77 -43.64 5.25
N ILE A 875 -35.09 -44.59 5.90
CA ILE A 875 -34.74 -45.89 5.28
C ILE A 875 -35.93 -46.86 5.36
N SER A 876 -36.98 -46.56 4.61
CA SER A 876 -38.19 -47.39 4.48
C SER A 876 -38.59 -47.71 3.02
N GLU A 877 -37.84 -47.25 2.01
CA GLU A 877 -38.28 -47.27 0.60
C GLU A 877 -37.18 -47.66 -0.43
N ASN A 878 -37.20 -48.95 -0.86
CA ASN A 878 -36.82 -49.51 -2.19
C ASN A 878 -35.36 -49.96 -2.55
N GLU A 879 -35.26 -50.87 -3.55
CA GLU A 879 -34.08 -51.73 -3.91
C GLU A 879 -33.93 -52.10 -5.43
N ASN A 880 -32.78 -52.75 -5.79
CA ASN A 880 -32.57 -53.89 -6.76
C ASN A 880 -32.13 -53.78 -8.27
N VAL A 881 -31.48 -54.89 -8.73
CA VAL A 881 -31.26 -55.49 -10.11
C VAL A 881 -29.82 -55.45 -10.76
N GLY A 882 -29.43 -56.49 -11.56
CA GLY A 882 -28.03 -56.86 -11.97
C GLY A 882 -27.68 -57.15 -13.47
N ASN A 883 -26.60 -57.91 -13.78
CA ASN A 883 -25.65 -57.66 -14.92
C ASN A 883 -25.02 -58.94 -15.64
N GLU A 884 -24.64 -58.93 -16.95
CA GLU A 884 -24.33 -60.09 -17.88
C GLU A 884 -23.01 -59.97 -18.74
N VAL A 885 -22.51 -61.04 -19.45
CA VAL A 885 -21.35 -61.01 -20.41
C VAL A 885 -21.52 -61.92 -21.65
N LYS A 886 -20.87 -61.58 -22.79
CA LYS A 886 -20.90 -62.31 -24.09
C LYS A 886 -19.52 -62.64 -24.69
N PHE A 887 -19.48 -63.63 -25.59
CA PHE A 887 -18.31 -63.99 -26.43
C PHE A 887 -17.78 -62.80 -27.26
N GLY A 888 -16.48 -62.83 -27.57
CA GLY A 888 -15.77 -61.77 -28.31
C GLY A 888 -15.44 -60.53 -27.47
N THR A 889 -15.92 -60.43 -26.23
CA THR A 889 -15.64 -59.30 -25.34
C THR A 889 -14.13 -59.16 -25.11
N ALA A 890 -13.55 -58.01 -25.47
CA ALA A 890 -12.15 -57.70 -25.18
C ALA A 890 -11.91 -57.52 -23.68
N CYS A 891 -10.76 -58.01 -23.19
CA CYS A 891 -10.38 -57.92 -21.78
C CYS A 891 -10.34 -56.46 -21.31
N LYS A 892 -10.74 -56.20 -20.06
CA LYS A 892 -10.76 -54.86 -19.46
C LYS A 892 -9.51 -54.53 -18.63
N ASN A 893 -8.60 -55.49 -18.47
CA ASN A 893 -7.29 -55.28 -17.83
C ASN A 893 -6.38 -54.44 -18.75
N GLY A 894 -5.64 -53.48 -18.19
CA GLY A 894 -4.82 -52.54 -18.96
C GLY A 894 -3.77 -53.24 -19.84
N GLY A 895 -3.70 -52.88 -21.12
CA GLY A 895 -2.71 -53.44 -22.07
C GLY A 895 -2.93 -54.89 -22.50
N CYS A 896 -3.92 -55.61 -21.95
CA CYS A 896 -4.24 -56.96 -22.41
C CYS A 896 -5.01 -56.91 -23.74
N THR A 897 -4.51 -57.59 -24.77
CA THR A 897 -5.10 -57.63 -26.12
C THR A 897 -6.01 -58.83 -26.39
N LYS A 898 -6.05 -59.85 -25.51
CA LYS A 898 -6.92 -61.03 -25.67
C LYS A 898 -8.41 -60.69 -25.54
N THR A 899 -9.22 -61.41 -26.31
CA THR A 899 -10.68 -61.38 -26.34
C THR A 899 -11.26 -62.70 -25.84
N PHE A 900 -12.47 -62.68 -25.28
CA PHE A 900 -13.11 -63.89 -24.73
C PHE A 900 -13.62 -64.81 -25.85
N SER A 901 -12.80 -65.79 -26.24
CA SER A 901 -13.13 -66.84 -27.22
C SER A 901 -13.91 -68.04 -26.65
N GLY A 902 -14.28 -68.01 -25.37
CA GLY A 902 -14.97 -69.09 -24.64
C GLY A 902 -14.21 -69.56 -23.41
N PRO A 903 -14.73 -70.53 -22.63
CA PRO A 903 -14.22 -70.85 -21.29
C PRO A 903 -12.72 -71.22 -21.21
N ALA A 904 -12.17 -71.89 -22.22
CA ALA A 904 -10.73 -72.18 -22.28
C ALA A 904 -9.83 -70.92 -22.37
N SER A 905 -10.42 -69.75 -22.67
CA SER A 905 -9.74 -68.44 -22.67
C SER A 905 -9.62 -67.82 -21.28
N ASP A 906 -10.29 -68.39 -20.26
CA ASP A 906 -10.17 -67.97 -18.86
C ASP A 906 -9.08 -68.76 -18.10
N GLU A 907 -8.73 -69.95 -18.59
CA GLU A 907 -7.57 -70.75 -18.12
C GLU A 907 -6.24 -70.18 -18.62
N ASP A 908 -6.31 -69.35 -19.67
CA ASP A 908 -5.19 -68.77 -20.39
C ASP A 908 -4.63 -67.54 -19.64
N MET A 909 -3.31 -67.49 -19.39
CA MET A 909 -2.74 -66.50 -18.47
C MET A 909 -2.75 -65.08 -19.06
N CYS A 910 -3.45 -64.17 -18.39
CA CYS A 910 -3.54 -62.76 -18.76
C CYS A 910 -2.27 -62.01 -18.35
N LEU A 911 -1.46 -61.59 -19.31
CA LEU A 911 -0.40 -60.60 -19.12
C LEU A 911 -0.97 -59.19 -19.28
N PHE A 912 -0.96 -58.39 -18.21
CA PHE A 912 -1.56 -57.06 -18.20
C PHE A 912 -0.81 -56.06 -17.30
N HIS A 913 -1.26 -54.81 -17.35
CA HIS A 913 -0.79 -53.69 -16.55
C HIS A 913 -1.87 -53.31 -15.51
N PRO A 914 -1.65 -53.56 -14.21
CA PRO A 914 -2.62 -53.19 -13.16
C PRO A 914 -2.64 -51.69 -12.83
N GLY A 915 -1.66 -50.93 -13.29
CA GLY A 915 -1.59 -49.47 -13.14
C GLY A 915 -2.36 -48.71 -14.22
N VAL A 916 -2.58 -47.42 -13.98
CA VAL A 916 -3.23 -46.51 -14.94
C VAL A 916 -2.22 -45.98 -15.97
N PRO A 917 -2.64 -45.63 -17.19
CA PRO A 917 -1.77 -44.96 -18.14
C PRO A 917 -1.50 -43.51 -17.69
N ILE A 918 -0.23 -43.13 -17.59
CA ILE A 918 0.22 -41.78 -17.25
C ILE A 918 0.81 -41.12 -18.49
N PHE A 919 0.35 -39.89 -18.75
CA PHE A 919 0.86 -39.01 -19.80
C PHE A 919 1.26 -37.69 -19.16
N HIS A 920 2.57 -37.46 -18.99
CA HIS A 920 3.06 -36.19 -18.42
C HIS A 920 4.43 -35.81 -19.02
N GLU A 921 4.66 -34.51 -19.21
CA GLU A 921 5.90 -33.94 -19.81
C GLU A 921 6.26 -34.56 -21.17
N GLY A 922 5.25 -35.03 -21.92
CA GLY A 922 5.41 -35.75 -23.19
C GLY A 922 5.71 -37.26 -23.06
N MET A 923 6.10 -37.75 -21.88
CA MET A 923 6.38 -39.17 -21.61
C MET A 923 5.11 -39.98 -21.33
N LYS A 924 5.15 -41.27 -21.68
CA LYS A 924 3.99 -42.18 -21.74
C LYS A 924 4.37 -43.53 -21.09
N TYR A 925 3.62 -43.97 -20.09
CA TYR A 925 3.89 -45.24 -19.39
C TYR A 925 2.69 -45.72 -18.55
N TRP A 926 2.67 -47.01 -18.23
CA TRP A 926 1.75 -47.58 -17.25
C TRP A 926 2.31 -47.35 -15.85
N SER A 927 1.52 -46.82 -14.91
CA SER A 927 2.02 -46.44 -13.57
C SER A 927 2.63 -47.60 -12.77
N CYS A 928 2.26 -48.84 -13.10
CA CYS A 928 2.80 -50.07 -12.51
C CYS A 928 4.18 -50.49 -13.06
N CYS A 929 4.65 -49.94 -14.18
CA CYS A 929 5.89 -50.34 -14.82
C CYS A 929 6.84 -49.15 -15.03
N ARG A 930 8.13 -49.31 -14.75
CA ARG A 930 9.15 -48.25 -14.91
C ARG A 930 9.55 -47.97 -16.38
N ARG A 931 8.92 -48.64 -17.36
CA ARG A 931 9.21 -48.55 -18.80
C ARG A 931 8.60 -47.28 -19.42
N LYS A 932 9.31 -46.14 -19.33
CA LYS A 932 8.86 -44.87 -19.92
C LYS A 932 9.26 -44.74 -21.39
N THR A 933 8.30 -44.48 -22.29
CA THR A 933 8.56 -44.17 -23.70
C THR A 933 8.01 -42.79 -24.05
N SER A 934 8.68 -42.09 -24.97
CA SER A 934 8.17 -40.84 -25.56
C SER A 934 7.17 -41.10 -26.69
N ASP A 935 7.27 -42.24 -27.38
CA ASP A 935 6.31 -42.70 -28.38
C ASP A 935 5.11 -43.46 -27.77
N PHE A 936 3.96 -43.34 -28.43
CA PHE A 936 2.67 -43.91 -28.03
C PHE A 936 2.45 -45.34 -28.57
N ASN A 937 2.96 -45.67 -29.77
CA ASN A 937 2.82 -47.02 -30.31
C ASN A 937 3.73 -48.01 -29.57
N THR A 938 4.95 -47.58 -29.24
CA THR A 938 5.90 -48.28 -28.36
C THR A 938 5.37 -48.38 -26.91
N PHE A 939 4.45 -47.50 -26.50
CA PHE A 939 3.75 -47.58 -25.22
C PHE A 939 2.60 -48.61 -25.24
N LEU A 940 1.78 -48.63 -26.29
CA LEU A 940 0.69 -49.60 -26.45
C LEU A 940 1.18 -51.04 -26.67
N SER A 941 2.38 -51.21 -27.26
CA SER A 941 2.99 -52.52 -27.50
C SER A 941 3.85 -53.03 -26.33
N GLN A 942 3.83 -52.37 -25.16
CA GLN A 942 4.51 -52.89 -23.98
C GLN A 942 3.76 -54.10 -23.39
N GLU A 943 4.40 -55.27 -23.39
CA GLU A 943 3.87 -56.48 -22.72
C GLU A 943 3.58 -56.24 -21.24
N GLY A 944 2.46 -56.78 -20.76
CA GLY A 944 1.97 -56.65 -19.38
C GLY A 944 3.03 -56.95 -18.31
N CYS A 945 3.23 -56.04 -17.35
CA CYS A 945 4.19 -56.26 -16.26
C CYS A 945 3.60 -57.01 -15.04
N SER A 946 2.43 -57.65 -15.18
CA SER A 946 1.83 -58.56 -14.19
C SER A 946 0.99 -59.65 -14.86
N THR A 947 0.85 -60.80 -14.20
CA THR A 947 0.06 -61.95 -14.65
C THR A 947 -1.19 -62.17 -13.79
N GLY A 948 -2.29 -62.62 -14.38
CA GLY A 948 -3.51 -63.02 -13.65
C GLY A 948 -4.58 -63.63 -14.56
N ALA A 949 -5.84 -63.54 -14.15
CA ALA A 949 -7.00 -63.90 -14.97
C ALA A 949 -7.50 -62.72 -15.82
N HIS A 950 -8.22 -63.01 -16.90
CA HIS A 950 -8.89 -62.00 -17.71
C HIS A 950 -10.15 -61.46 -17.02
N ALA A 951 -10.46 -60.17 -17.19
CA ALA A 951 -11.68 -59.54 -16.68
C ALA A 951 -12.55 -58.99 -17.81
N TRP A 952 -13.84 -59.33 -17.81
CA TRP A 952 -14.74 -59.05 -18.95
C TRP A 952 -15.87 -58.04 -18.63
N LYS A 953 -16.04 -57.66 -17.35
CA LYS A 953 -17.10 -56.77 -16.82
C LYS A 953 -16.54 -55.52 -16.14
N LYS A 954 -17.39 -54.51 -15.94
CA LYS A 954 -17.19 -53.44 -14.94
C LYS A 954 -18.10 -53.69 -13.73
N ALA A 955 -17.68 -53.20 -12.56
CA ALA A 955 -18.51 -53.12 -11.35
C ALA A 955 -18.97 -51.66 -11.13
N ASP A 956 -20.09 -51.50 -10.43
CA ASP A 956 -20.80 -50.22 -10.33
C ASP A 956 -20.13 -49.19 -9.42
N GLY A 957 -20.32 -47.89 -9.74
CA GLY A 957 -19.32 -46.86 -9.46
C GLY A 957 -19.78 -45.69 -8.58
N LYS A 958 -18.92 -45.31 -7.63
CA LYS A 958 -19.08 -44.12 -6.77
C LYS A 958 -18.71 -42.84 -7.51
N LYS A 959 -19.53 -41.78 -7.43
CA LYS A 959 -19.23 -40.49 -8.08
C LYS A 959 -18.22 -39.66 -7.27
N LEU A 960 -17.16 -39.22 -7.96
CA LEU A 960 -16.27 -38.16 -7.48
C LEU A 960 -16.92 -36.79 -7.69
N VAL A 961 -16.84 -35.93 -6.68
CA VAL A 961 -17.45 -34.60 -6.63
C VAL A 961 -16.35 -33.58 -6.31
N PRO A 962 -16.20 -32.48 -7.08
CA PRO A 962 -15.20 -31.46 -6.78
C PRO A 962 -15.61 -30.63 -5.54
N CYS A 963 -14.70 -30.52 -4.57
CA CYS A 963 -14.85 -29.61 -3.43
C CYS A 963 -14.00 -28.35 -3.62
N ARG A 964 -14.46 -27.23 -3.05
CA ARG A 964 -13.59 -26.07 -2.82
C ARG A 964 -12.58 -26.42 -1.72
N PHE A 965 -11.30 -26.21 -2.00
CA PHE A 965 -10.25 -26.16 -1.00
C PHE A 965 -9.38 -24.93 -1.23
N ASP A 966 -8.95 -24.29 -0.15
CA ASP A 966 -8.05 -23.14 -0.15
C ASP A 966 -6.79 -23.50 0.67
N TRP A 967 -5.68 -22.79 0.49
CA TRP A 967 -4.44 -23.02 1.23
C TRP A 967 -3.75 -21.73 1.65
N HIS A 968 -2.99 -21.81 2.75
CA HIS A 968 -2.11 -20.74 3.21
C HIS A 968 -0.87 -21.34 3.89
N GLN A 969 0.08 -20.48 4.29
CA GLN A 969 1.32 -20.92 4.92
C GLN A 969 1.85 -19.91 5.94
N THR A 970 2.69 -20.40 6.83
CA THR A 970 3.60 -19.61 7.68
C THR A 970 5.05 -19.95 7.32
N ALA A 971 6.03 -19.34 7.98
CA ALA A 971 7.44 -19.69 7.77
C ALA A 971 7.71 -21.21 7.95
N SER A 972 7.04 -21.88 8.90
CA SER A 972 7.31 -23.29 9.22
C SER A 972 6.14 -24.27 9.12
N HIS A 973 4.98 -23.86 8.60
CA HIS A 973 3.84 -24.74 8.32
C HIS A 973 3.14 -24.36 6.99
N VAL A 974 2.40 -25.33 6.42
CA VAL A 974 1.45 -25.14 5.31
C VAL A 974 0.11 -25.70 5.76
N THR A 975 -0.98 -24.96 5.55
CA THR A 975 -2.34 -25.38 5.92
C THR A 975 -3.24 -25.41 4.69
N ILE A 976 -4.03 -26.48 4.55
CA ILE A 976 -5.06 -26.63 3.52
C ILE A 976 -6.42 -26.80 4.21
N SER A 977 -7.41 -26.02 3.81
CA SER A 977 -8.77 -26.04 4.36
C SER A 977 -9.76 -26.49 3.29
N ILE A 978 -10.45 -27.61 3.54
CA ILE A 978 -11.39 -28.25 2.61
C ILE A 978 -12.80 -28.06 3.13
N TYR A 979 -13.67 -27.45 2.33
CA TYR A 979 -15.04 -27.12 2.72
C TYR A 979 -16.01 -28.27 2.40
N ALA A 980 -15.99 -29.29 3.26
CA ALA A 980 -16.88 -30.47 3.18
C ALA A 980 -17.67 -30.62 4.50
N LYS A 981 -18.94 -30.21 4.48
CA LYS A 981 -19.86 -30.32 5.62
C LYS A 981 -20.14 -31.78 5.96
N HIS A 982 -20.28 -32.09 7.24
CA HIS A 982 -20.67 -33.43 7.72
C HIS A 982 -19.79 -34.55 7.16
N SER A 983 -18.47 -34.30 7.11
CA SER A 983 -17.48 -35.29 6.68
C SER A 983 -17.42 -36.47 7.64
N ILE A 984 -17.55 -37.69 7.12
CA ILE A 984 -17.68 -38.93 7.91
C ILE A 984 -16.28 -39.38 8.36
N PRO A 985 -15.93 -39.33 9.66
CA PRO A 985 -14.56 -39.53 10.13
C PRO A 985 -14.01 -40.91 9.84
N GLU A 986 -14.87 -41.93 9.90
CA GLU A 986 -14.56 -43.34 9.66
C GLU A 986 -14.25 -43.65 8.17
N LEU A 987 -14.64 -42.75 7.25
CA LEU A 987 -14.54 -42.95 5.78
C LEU A 987 -13.64 -41.93 5.08
N CYS A 988 -13.23 -40.86 5.78
CA CYS A 988 -12.20 -39.94 5.33
C CYS A 988 -10.81 -40.52 5.62
N SER A 989 -9.85 -40.30 4.72
CA SER A 989 -8.44 -40.63 4.97
C SER A 989 -7.55 -39.58 4.31
N ILE A 990 -6.59 -39.06 5.07
CA ILE A 990 -5.59 -38.12 4.55
C ILE A 990 -4.23 -38.68 4.94
N GLN A 991 -3.41 -38.94 3.92
CA GLN A 991 -2.11 -39.58 4.04
C GLN A 991 -1.06 -38.69 3.40
N ALA A 992 0.11 -38.58 4.02
CA ALA A 992 1.20 -37.78 3.50
C ALA A 992 2.54 -38.50 3.66
N ASN A 993 3.48 -38.17 2.79
CA ASN A 993 4.90 -38.40 3.03
C ASN A 993 5.61 -37.03 3.03
N SER A 994 6.94 -36.98 3.03
CA SER A 994 7.63 -35.69 3.14
C SER A 994 7.43 -34.74 1.95
N THR A 995 6.92 -35.19 0.79
CA THR A 995 6.71 -34.32 -0.39
C THR A 995 5.39 -34.54 -1.16
N MET A 996 4.54 -35.46 -0.71
CA MET A 996 3.21 -35.76 -1.27
C MET A 996 2.12 -35.71 -0.21
N LEU A 997 0.97 -35.20 -0.60
CA LEU A 997 -0.27 -35.27 0.17
C LEU A 997 -1.37 -35.92 -0.67
N CYS A 998 -2.00 -36.96 -0.13
CA CYS A 998 -3.13 -37.66 -0.72
C CYS A 998 -4.37 -37.43 0.15
N ILE A 999 -5.36 -36.74 -0.40
CA ILE A 999 -6.57 -36.30 0.28
C ILE A 999 -7.73 -37.18 -0.20
N ARG A 1000 -8.46 -37.80 0.72
CA ARG A 1000 -9.74 -38.47 0.45
C ARG A 1000 -10.77 -38.10 1.51
N VAL A 1001 -11.81 -37.40 1.09
CA VAL A 1001 -12.92 -36.96 1.95
C VAL A 1001 -14.22 -37.62 1.48
N ILE A 1002 -14.99 -38.16 2.41
CA ILE A 1002 -16.33 -38.70 2.18
C ILE A 1002 -17.30 -37.98 3.11
N PHE A 1003 -18.35 -37.39 2.54
CA PHE A 1003 -19.23 -36.46 3.23
C PHE A 1003 -20.66 -36.52 2.65
N GLU A 1004 -21.66 -36.12 3.45
CA GLU A 1004 -23.08 -36.11 3.03
C GLU A 1004 -23.51 -37.44 2.36
N GLY A 1005 -23.36 -38.54 3.11
CA GLY A 1005 -23.68 -39.91 2.68
C GLY A 1005 -22.63 -40.50 1.74
N GLU A 1006 -22.74 -40.20 0.45
CA GLU A 1006 -21.99 -40.89 -0.62
C GLU A 1006 -21.00 -40.01 -1.40
N LYS A 1007 -20.94 -38.70 -1.14
CA LYS A 1007 -20.10 -37.79 -1.95
C LYS A 1007 -18.64 -38.00 -1.61
N LYS A 1008 -17.83 -38.27 -2.64
CA LYS A 1008 -16.40 -38.52 -2.53
C LYS A 1008 -15.61 -37.38 -3.17
N PHE A 1009 -14.65 -36.80 -2.45
CA PHE A 1009 -13.63 -35.92 -3.00
C PHE A 1009 -12.26 -36.58 -2.83
N GLU A 1010 -11.48 -36.69 -3.90
CA GLU A 1010 -10.08 -37.11 -3.86
C GLU A 1010 -9.20 -36.13 -4.60
N GLN A 1011 -8.07 -35.76 -4.00
CA GLN A 1011 -7.07 -34.89 -4.60
C GLN A 1011 -5.68 -35.31 -4.09
N ASN A 1012 -4.77 -35.61 -5.02
CA ASN A 1012 -3.37 -35.81 -4.70
C ASN A 1012 -2.59 -34.55 -5.10
N ILE A 1013 -1.65 -34.13 -4.26
CA ILE A 1013 -0.87 -32.90 -4.43
C ILE A 1013 0.61 -33.25 -4.20
N SER A 1014 1.46 -33.00 -5.18
CA SER A 1014 2.91 -32.97 -4.95
C SER A 1014 3.26 -31.61 -4.38
N LEU A 1015 3.68 -31.59 -3.12
CA LEU A 1015 3.90 -30.38 -2.35
C LEU A 1015 5.12 -29.63 -2.89
N TRP A 1016 5.09 -28.30 -2.92
CA TRP A 1016 6.18 -27.50 -3.49
C TRP A 1016 7.51 -27.67 -2.72
N GLY A 1017 7.45 -27.80 -1.39
CA GLY A 1017 8.59 -28.09 -0.53
C GLY A 1017 8.41 -29.35 0.33
N VAL A 1018 9.32 -29.55 1.28
CA VAL A 1018 9.40 -30.74 2.14
C VAL A 1018 8.68 -30.53 3.48
N ILE A 1019 7.99 -31.56 3.99
CA ILE A 1019 7.25 -31.58 5.25
C ILE A 1019 7.73 -32.67 6.22
N ASP A 1020 7.57 -32.40 7.51
CA ASP A 1020 7.68 -33.38 8.60
C ASP A 1020 6.30 -33.98 8.88
N VAL A 1021 6.09 -35.18 8.33
CA VAL A 1021 4.85 -35.96 8.47
C VAL A 1021 4.51 -36.26 9.92
N SER A 1022 5.52 -36.53 10.76
CA SER A 1022 5.33 -36.92 12.17
C SER A 1022 4.72 -35.81 13.03
N LYS A 1023 4.88 -34.55 12.59
CA LYS A 1023 4.35 -33.34 13.23
C LYS A 1023 3.19 -32.71 12.45
N SER A 1024 2.65 -33.42 11.46
CA SER A 1024 1.55 -32.98 10.61
C SER A 1024 0.22 -33.65 11.02
N VAL A 1025 -0.88 -32.90 11.00
CA VAL A 1025 -2.16 -33.33 11.60
C VAL A 1025 -3.37 -32.96 10.74
N MET A 1026 -4.46 -33.72 10.88
CA MET A 1026 -5.77 -33.43 10.29
C MET A 1026 -6.78 -33.12 11.40
N ASN A 1027 -7.33 -31.90 11.40
CA ASN A 1027 -8.41 -31.49 12.27
C ASN A 1027 -9.74 -31.57 11.50
N MET A 1028 -10.73 -32.32 12.00
CA MET A 1028 -12.05 -32.45 11.39
C MET A 1028 -13.11 -31.73 12.22
N MET A 1029 -13.87 -30.83 11.58
CA MET A 1029 -14.94 -30.03 12.17
C MET A 1029 -16.24 -30.17 11.37
N ALA A 1030 -17.37 -29.77 11.96
CA ALA A 1030 -18.71 -29.93 11.36
C ALA A 1030 -18.86 -29.38 9.91
N ALA A 1031 -18.13 -28.30 9.57
CA ALA A 1031 -18.24 -27.61 8.29
C ALA A 1031 -17.01 -27.71 7.37
N LYS A 1032 -15.84 -28.14 7.87
CA LYS A 1032 -14.58 -28.19 7.12
C LYS A 1032 -13.58 -29.19 7.74
N ILE A 1033 -12.64 -29.64 6.92
CA ILE A 1033 -11.43 -30.37 7.35
C ILE A 1033 -10.22 -29.45 7.13
N GLU A 1034 -9.29 -29.42 8.08
CA GLU A 1034 -8.04 -28.66 7.95
C GLU A 1034 -6.83 -29.58 8.14
N ILE A 1035 -5.94 -29.54 7.16
CA ILE A 1035 -4.69 -30.30 7.11
C ILE A 1035 -3.57 -29.33 7.43
N ILE A 1036 -2.91 -29.51 8.57
CA ILE A 1036 -1.80 -28.65 9.02
C ILE A 1036 -0.52 -29.46 8.89
N MET A 1037 0.33 -29.06 7.95
CA MET A 1037 1.58 -29.75 7.62
C MET A 1037 2.77 -28.94 8.13
N LYS A 1038 3.66 -29.57 8.91
CA LYS A 1038 4.90 -28.97 9.39
C LYS A 1038 5.93 -28.96 8.25
N LYS A 1039 6.53 -27.82 7.91
CA LYS A 1039 7.63 -27.79 6.94
C LYS A 1039 8.92 -28.34 7.56
N ALA A 1040 9.70 -29.09 6.78
CA ALA A 1040 11.03 -29.55 7.20
C ALA A 1040 12.05 -28.40 7.20
N GLU A 1041 12.02 -27.55 6.19
CA GLU A 1041 12.77 -26.29 6.14
C GLU A 1041 11.85 -25.08 6.39
N PRO A 1042 12.24 -24.10 7.23
CA PRO A 1042 11.42 -22.94 7.56
C PRO A 1042 11.44 -21.84 6.47
N MET A 1043 11.16 -22.21 5.22
CA MET A 1043 11.18 -21.32 4.05
C MET A 1043 9.78 -21.04 3.47
N SER A 1044 9.61 -19.93 2.76
CA SER A 1044 8.36 -19.63 2.03
C SER A 1044 8.26 -20.44 0.73
N TRP A 1045 7.07 -20.94 0.40
CA TRP A 1045 6.82 -21.73 -0.80
C TRP A 1045 6.13 -20.88 -1.88
N ALA A 1046 6.63 -20.90 -3.12
CA ALA A 1046 6.06 -20.09 -4.20
C ALA A 1046 4.67 -20.54 -4.66
N ARG A 1047 4.32 -21.82 -4.44
CA ARG A 1047 3.02 -22.45 -4.74
C ARG A 1047 2.73 -23.55 -3.71
N LEU A 1048 1.53 -24.13 -3.74
CA LEU A 1048 1.25 -25.38 -3.01
C LEU A 1048 1.74 -26.59 -3.80
N ASP A 1049 1.44 -26.59 -5.10
CA ASP A 1049 1.78 -27.62 -6.06
C ASP A 1049 3.16 -27.36 -6.69
N LEU A 1050 4.00 -28.39 -6.73
CA LEU A 1050 5.16 -28.39 -7.62
C LEU A 1050 4.65 -28.62 -9.06
N LEU A 1051 4.65 -27.57 -9.88
CA LEU A 1051 4.24 -27.67 -11.28
C LEU A 1051 5.21 -28.55 -12.10
N PRO A 1052 4.71 -29.60 -12.79
CA PRO A 1052 5.50 -30.38 -13.74
C PRO A 1052 5.57 -29.72 -15.15
N PRO A 1053 6.75 -29.66 -15.81
CA PRO A 1053 6.98 -29.05 -17.14
C PRO A 1053 6.04 -29.39 -18.31
N ALA A 1054 6.00 -28.50 -19.32
CA ALA A 1054 4.99 -28.45 -20.38
C ALA A 1054 5.49 -28.82 -21.82
N PRO A 1055 4.61 -29.33 -22.72
CA PRO A 1055 4.96 -29.80 -24.07
C PRO A 1055 4.57 -28.87 -25.25
N THR A 1056 5.02 -29.20 -26.47
CA THR A 1056 4.88 -28.40 -27.72
C THR A 1056 3.89 -28.98 -28.76
N ALA A 1057 3.45 -28.16 -29.73
CA ALA A 1057 2.43 -28.51 -30.75
C ALA A 1057 2.82 -28.16 -32.22
N THR A 1058 2.03 -28.60 -33.20
CA THR A 1058 2.31 -28.53 -34.66
C THR A 1058 1.14 -27.99 -35.51
N ASP A 1059 1.45 -27.50 -36.72
CA ASP A 1059 0.55 -26.77 -37.65
C ASP A 1059 -0.46 -27.62 -38.46
N GLY A 1060 -1.48 -26.96 -39.03
CA GLY A 1060 -2.44 -27.57 -39.98
C GLY A 1060 -3.27 -26.55 -40.80
N LYS A 1061 -3.43 -26.80 -42.11
CA LYS A 1061 -4.15 -25.91 -43.07
C LYS A 1061 -5.66 -26.23 -43.22
N LYS A 1062 -6.41 -25.29 -43.81
CA LYS A 1062 -7.82 -25.42 -44.24
C LYS A 1062 -8.01 -24.98 -45.71
N GLU A 1063 -9.03 -25.54 -46.38
CA GLU A 1063 -9.76 -24.88 -47.47
C GLU A 1063 -11.29 -25.15 -47.36
N LYS A 1064 -12.07 -24.12 -47.73
CA LYS A 1064 -13.32 -24.01 -48.55
C LYS A 1064 -14.21 -25.26 -48.76
N GLY A 1065 -15.56 -25.19 -48.82
CA GLY A 1065 -16.53 -24.11 -48.53
C GLY A 1065 -17.42 -23.68 -49.71
N GLU A 1066 -18.76 -23.79 -49.58
CA GLU A 1066 -19.78 -23.13 -50.43
C GLU A 1066 -21.19 -23.06 -49.73
N CYS A 1067 -22.27 -22.62 -50.39
CA CYS A 1067 -23.42 -21.91 -49.77
C CYS A 1067 -24.85 -22.25 -50.30
N VAL A 1068 -25.87 -21.62 -49.66
CA VAL A 1068 -27.24 -21.25 -50.14
C VAL A 1068 -28.48 -22.12 -49.74
N GLU A 1069 -29.42 -21.41 -49.07
CA GLU A 1069 -30.91 -21.46 -49.00
C GLU A 1069 -31.73 -22.73 -49.36
N GLU A 1070 -32.41 -23.32 -48.35
CA GLU A 1070 -33.85 -23.16 -48.09
C GLU A 1070 -34.12 -23.33 -46.57
N ARG A 1071 -35.20 -22.78 -45.97
CA ARG A 1071 -36.44 -23.47 -45.54
C ARG A 1071 -36.25 -24.92 -45.05
N ASP A 1072 -36.75 -25.34 -43.88
CA ASP A 1072 -37.69 -24.71 -42.93
C ASP A 1072 -37.08 -24.42 -41.54
#